data_AF-A0A3D0GXE9-F1
#
_entry.id   AF-A0A3D0GXE9-F1
#
_cell.length_a   1.000
_cell.length_b   1.000
_cell.length_c   1.000
_cell.angle_alpha   90.00
_cell.angle_beta   90.00
_cell.angle_gamma   90.00
#
_symmetry.space_group_name_H-M   'P 1'
#
loop_
_entity.id
_entity.type
_entity.pdbx_description
1 polymer ?
#
loop_
_entity_poly.entity_id
_entity_poly.type
_entity_poly.pdbx_seq_one_letter_code
_entity_poly.pdbx_strand_id
1 'polypeptide(L)'
;MLDRVKRRRIIEFFSDSVFVKAFMDGFIRLIPFIYVASFTTLLLNFPFDPYMNWLTSTHWLARSYYLLVTFLNRSTNDYMAVYVALSVGWSYASTLQMKTGRGLILGALCAQGLLIMSSNGLQDIDKRFLSNQGIFTAVIVCLMVCPLYKILIQAKDEERKIRRHYRLQKSMNVIMHNFSTIIYISLILSCLSLAINQITDGNNLQELVSEYIANTLFRPAVIDKVSVAFLYILTYSLLWFFGIHGQNFLYMINDGLYNDLLMANVDGGAHNIINTGFFNIFCNMGGSGCMLALMLTSIAISKNKAAKTVSSIALVPGLFNISEMVFFGIPVAFNPAFLIPMTVAPMFNCAVAYIATKAGFIPIVANNVSWATPIFVNGYLSTGSINTIYLQAVLLVVDMLIFVPFYRFFEESENLKLEKRVRQIEDILKEHEESSESITLSELNGILGDTVDYLKSDLWYAIAEHELFLMYQPQSYADNKYFGAEALIRWDHYAAGRIYPPLIIKLAKEGGFLPELERFILRESANTISQINALNLPNVRSKISANITGNSADDEHFVDTVKAAVDEYKIDPKDLCIEITEQETISGSDAMYERLREVHKMGHKFFIDDFGMGHTSVNYLKLGIFDGVKLDGKITKGVITNEEDRSIISSVAMMCEKLNLTLVAEFVTDNEQEKLLKELGCEVFQGGLHSGPLVFDDLLEYIKEHSLSDGI
;
A
#
# COMPACT_ATOMS: atom_id res chain seq x y z
N MET A 1 2.21 2.69 -28.82
CA MET A 1 3.20 2.01 -27.96
C MET A 1 4.37 2.91 -27.57
N LEU A 2 5.07 3.56 -28.53
CA LEU A 2 6.22 4.45 -28.27
C LEU A 2 5.93 5.65 -27.33
N ASP A 3 4.73 6.22 -27.41
CA ASP A 3 4.31 7.34 -26.55
C ASP A 3 4.05 6.90 -25.10
N ARG A 4 3.53 5.67 -24.90
CA ARG A 4 3.40 5.07 -23.56
C ARG A 4 4.76 4.81 -22.91
N VAL A 5 5.75 4.39 -23.70
CA VAL A 5 7.12 4.11 -23.19
C VAL A 5 7.85 5.40 -22.80
N LYS A 6 7.74 6.48 -23.59
CA LYS A 6 8.33 7.79 -23.23
C LYS A 6 7.69 8.40 -21.98
N ARG A 7 6.35 8.35 -21.86
CA ARG A 7 5.64 8.82 -20.66
C ARG A 7 6.04 8.03 -19.42
N ARG A 8 6.22 6.70 -19.55
CA ARG A 8 6.69 5.82 -18.46
C ARG A 8 8.11 6.18 -17.99
N ARG A 9 9.05 6.48 -18.90
CA ARG A 9 10.42 6.89 -18.53
C ARG A 9 10.49 8.18 -17.71
N ILE A 10 9.60 9.14 -17.95
CA ILE A 10 9.57 10.40 -17.18
C ILE A 10 9.08 10.12 -15.75
N ILE A 11 8.06 9.28 -15.59
CA ILE A 11 7.54 8.87 -14.28
C ILE A 11 8.60 8.07 -13.53
N GLU A 12 9.27 7.13 -14.20
CA GLU A 12 10.38 6.36 -13.64
C GLU A 12 11.52 7.30 -13.16
N PHE A 13 11.93 8.27 -13.97
CA PHE A 13 12.98 9.24 -13.62
C PHE A 13 12.67 10.05 -12.35
N PHE A 14 11.45 10.58 -12.22
CA PHE A 14 11.06 11.30 -11.00
C PHE A 14 10.89 10.34 -9.81
N SER A 15 10.32 9.16 -10.04
CA SER A 15 10.09 8.17 -8.98
C SER A 15 11.37 7.53 -8.45
N ASP A 16 12.46 7.48 -9.24
CA ASP A 16 13.72 6.86 -8.85
C ASP A 16 14.72 7.79 -8.16
N SER A 17 14.45 9.09 -8.14
CA SER A 17 15.24 10.03 -7.37
C SER A 17 15.19 9.69 -5.87
N VAL A 18 16.37 9.52 -5.26
CA VAL A 18 16.51 9.29 -3.81
C VAL A 18 15.80 10.37 -3.00
N PHE A 19 15.89 11.62 -3.44
CA PHE A 19 15.22 12.73 -2.76
C PHE A 19 13.71 12.63 -2.84
N VAL A 20 13.16 12.29 -4.01
CA VAL A 20 11.70 12.18 -4.19
C VAL A 20 11.15 11.04 -3.34
N LYS A 21 11.82 9.87 -3.33
CA LYS A 21 11.45 8.75 -2.45
C LYS A 21 11.48 9.19 -0.98
N ALA A 22 12.59 9.76 -0.54
CA ALA A 22 12.75 10.25 0.83
C ALA A 22 11.72 11.32 1.22
N PHE A 23 11.37 12.20 0.28
CA PHE A 23 10.37 13.23 0.49
C PHE A 23 8.99 12.60 0.69
N MET A 24 8.57 11.72 -0.21
CA MET A 24 7.29 11.02 -0.12
C MET A 24 7.20 10.17 1.14
N ASP A 25 8.23 9.39 1.46
CA ASP A 25 8.31 8.60 2.69
C ASP A 25 8.23 9.50 3.94
N GLY A 26 8.86 10.67 3.88
CA GLY A 26 8.79 11.68 4.93
C GLY A 26 7.37 12.17 5.18
N PHE A 27 6.60 12.46 4.12
CA PHE A 27 5.20 12.86 4.24
C PHE A 27 4.27 11.72 4.67
N ILE A 28 4.51 10.50 4.19
CA ILE A 28 3.74 9.31 4.61
C ILE A 28 3.81 9.12 6.12
N ARG A 29 4.99 9.31 6.73
CA ARG A 29 5.17 9.27 8.19
C ARG A 29 4.41 10.37 8.94
N LEU A 30 4.06 11.46 8.26
CA LEU A 30 3.30 12.59 8.83
C LEU A 30 1.80 12.50 8.58
N ILE A 31 1.31 11.51 7.83
CA ILE A 31 -0.13 11.31 7.56
C ILE A 31 -0.99 11.39 8.84
N PRO A 32 -0.63 10.73 9.97
CA PRO A 32 -1.41 10.86 11.20
C PRO A 32 -1.51 12.30 11.73
N PHE A 33 -0.43 13.08 11.64
CA PHE A 33 -0.42 14.49 12.04
C PHE A 33 -1.24 15.35 11.06
N ILE A 34 -1.17 15.06 9.76
CA ILE A 34 -1.98 15.71 8.73
C ILE A 34 -3.47 15.45 8.97
N TYR A 35 -3.85 14.27 9.45
CA TYR A 35 -5.24 13.97 9.79
C TYR A 35 -5.71 14.80 10.97
N VAL A 36 -4.94 14.82 12.06
CA VAL A 36 -5.26 15.66 13.23
C VAL A 36 -5.35 17.14 12.83
N ALA A 37 -4.41 17.63 12.02
CA ALA A 37 -4.42 19.00 11.49
C ALA A 37 -5.70 19.29 10.68
N SER A 38 -6.07 18.40 9.76
CA SER A 38 -7.25 18.56 8.88
C SER A 38 -8.55 18.57 9.67
N PHE A 39 -8.76 17.61 10.57
CA PHE A 39 -9.98 17.52 11.39
C PHE A 39 -10.10 18.66 12.40
N THR A 40 -9.00 19.07 13.03
CA THR A 40 -9.04 20.20 13.97
C THR A 40 -9.28 21.53 13.25
N THR A 41 -8.71 21.72 12.06
CA THR A 41 -9.01 22.89 11.21
C THR A 41 -10.50 22.93 10.84
N LEU A 42 -11.08 21.78 10.47
CA LEU A 42 -12.50 21.64 10.22
C LEU A 42 -13.35 22.04 11.44
N LEU A 43 -13.03 21.52 12.63
CA LEU A 43 -13.78 21.80 13.85
C LEU A 43 -13.71 23.28 14.26
N LEU A 44 -12.61 23.98 13.99
CA LEU A 44 -12.45 25.40 14.30
C LEU A 44 -13.14 26.32 13.28
N ASN A 45 -13.34 25.86 12.05
CA ASN A 45 -13.88 26.66 10.94
C ASN A 45 -15.24 26.14 10.45
N PHE A 46 -15.93 25.31 11.24
CA PHE A 46 -17.18 24.71 10.85
C PHE A 46 -18.26 25.80 10.63
N PRO A 47 -18.80 25.97 9.40
CA PRO A 47 -19.63 27.11 9.01
C PRO A 47 -21.09 26.91 9.42
N PHE A 48 -21.33 26.82 10.72
CA PHE A 48 -22.65 26.73 11.30
C PHE A 48 -22.76 27.72 12.43
N ASP A 49 -23.51 28.81 12.20
CA ASP A 49 -23.57 29.95 13.12
C ASP A 49 -23.91 29.58 14.56
N PRO A 50 -24.88 28.69 14.86
CA PRO A 50 -25.15 28.28 16.24
C PRO A 50 -23.95 27.61 16.91
N TYR A 51 -23.18 26.81 16.15
CA TYR A 51 -21.97 26.18 16.66
C TYR A 51 -20.84 27.20 16.83
N MET A 52 -20.62 28.10 15.88
CA MET A 52 -19.60 29.16 16.01
C MET A 52 -19.90 30.13 17.16
N ASN A 53 -21.17 30.50 17.35
CA ASN A 53 -21.62 31.33 18.47
C ASN A 53 -21.46 30.59 19.81
N TRP A 54 -21.75 29.29 19.85
CA TRP A 54 -21.48 28.47 21.03
C TRP A 54 -19.98 28.36 21.31
N LEU A 55 -19.17 28.06 20.29
CA LEU A 55 -17.72 27.85 20.37
C LEU A 55 -17.00 29.10 20.89
N THR A 56 -17.47 30.28 20.48
CA THR A 56 -16.93 31.59 20.91
C THR A 56 -17.60 32.14 22.17
N SER A 57 -18.59 31.43 22.72
CA SER A 57 -19.27 31.85 23.94
C SER A 57 -18.34 31.84 25.16
N THR A 58 -18.68 32.62 26.18
CA THR A 58 -17.95 32.66 27.45
C THR A 58 -18.21 31.45 28.36
N HIS A 59 -19.08 30.53 27.94
CA HIS A 59 -19.39 29.33 28.71
C HIS A 59 -18.13 28.46 28.88
N TRP A 60 -17.88 27.99 30.11
CA TRP A 60 -16.64 27.28 30.43
C TRP A 60 -16.41 26.03 29.58
N LEU A 61 -17.46 25.22 29.31
CA LEU A 61 -17.35 24.05 28.43
C LEU A 61 -16.93 24.44 27.01
N ALA A 62 -17.54 25.48 26.44
CA ALA A 62 -17.24 25.93 25.09
C ALA A 62 -15.80 26.46 25.02
N ARG A 63 -15.39 27.27 26.01
CA ARG A 63 -14.02 27.77 26.10
C ARG A 63 -13.00 26.66 26.26
N SER A 64 -13.26 25.67 27.11
CA SER A 64 -12.39 24.51 27.30
C SER A 64 -12.28 23.67 26.02
N TYR A 65 -13.40 23.42 25.34
CA TYR A 65 -13.42 22.72 24.06
C TYR A 65 -12.67 23.51 22.97
N TYR A 66 -12.94 24.80 22.82
CA TYR A 66 -12.22 25.67 21.88
C TYR A 66 -10.72 25.67 22.14
N LEU A 67 -10.29 25.81 23.40
CA LEU A 67 -8.87 25.77 23.76
C LEU A 67 -8.25 24.40 23.45
N LEU A 68 -8.93 23.30 23.76
CA LEU A 68 -8.45 21.95 23.46
C LEU A 68 -8.25 21.75 21.96
N VAL A 69 -9.26 22.07 21.15
CA VAL A 69 -9.18 21.94 19.69
C VAL A 69 -8.12 22.88 19.12
N THR A 70 -8.02 24.10 19.64
CA THR A 70 -6.99 25.08 19.23
C THR A 70 -5.59 24.63 19.58
N PHE A 71 -5.36 24.04 20.76
CA PHE A 71 -4.06 23.51 21.14
C PHE A 71 -3.63 22.37 20.22
N LEU A 72 -4.55 21.44 19.93
CA LEU A 72 -4.29 20.38 18.95
C LEU A 72 -3.96 20.97 17.58
N ASN A 73 -4.81 21.88 17.08
CA ASN A 73 -4.62 22.49 15.77
C ASN A 73 -3.30 23.26 15.64
N ARG A 74 -2.95 24.08 16.63
CA ARG A 74 -1.71 24.85 16.64
C ARG A 74 -0.49 23.95 16.80
N SER A 75 -0.57 22.92 17.64
CA SER A 75 0.53 21.97 17.80
C SER A 75 0.86 21.25 16.48
N THR A 76 -0.11 21.06 15.59
CA THR A 76 0.11 20.41 14.30
C THR A 76 0.40 21.40 13.16
N ASN A 77 -0.42 22.43 12.97
CA ASN A 77 -0.33 23.33 11.81
C ASN A 77 0.80 24.35 11.94
N ASP A 78 1.05 24.91 13.14
CA ASP A 78 2.05 25.98 13.31
C ASP A 78 3.49 25.46 13.18
N TYR A 79 3.69 24.14 13.24
CA TYR A 79 5.00 23.49 13.19
C TYR A 79 5.15 22.48 12.05
N MET A 80 4.20 22.43 11.10
CA MET A 80 4.20 21.44 10.03
C MET A 80 5.49 21.46 9.20
N ALA A 81 6.06 22.63 8.88
CA ALA A 81 7.32 22.70 8.13
C ALA A 81 8.49 22.09 8.91
N VAL A 82 8.49 22.20 10.23
CA VAL A 82 9.50 21.56 11.11
C VAL A 82 9.34 20.05 11.06
N TYR A 83 8.12 19.55 11.17
CA TYR A 83 7.84 18.11 11.06
C TYR A 83 8.26 17.55 9.71
N VAL A 84 7.96 18.26 8.62
CA VAL A 84 8.41 17.92 7.27
C VAL A 84 9.93 17.86 7.20
N ALA A 85 10.64 18.90 7.66
CA ALA A 85 12.11 18.93 7.62
C ALA A 85 12.75 17.76 8.40
N LEU A 86 12.23 17.46 9.59
CA LEU A 86 12.68 16.31 10.39
C LEU A 86 12.43 14.99 9.68
N SER A 87 11.22 14.79 9.19
CA SER A 87 10.76 13.52 8.60
C SER A 87 11.43 13.22 7.26
N VAL A 88 11.58 14.23 6.39
CA VAL A 88 12.27 14.10 5.10
C VAL A 88 13.76 13.85 5.31
N GLY A 89 14.41 14.57 6.24
CA GLY A 89 15.82 14.35 6.56
C GLY A 89 16.08 12.96 7.13
N TRP A 90 15.20 12.48 8.02
CA TRP A 90 15.26 11.10 8.49
C TRP A 90 15.09 10.10 7.35
N SER A 91 14.05 10.28 6.53
CA SER A 91 13.70 9.37 5.45
C SER A 91 14.82 9.30 4.41
N TYR A 92 15.49 10.42 4.10
CA TYR A 92 16.64 10.42 3.20
C TYR A 92 17.80 9.56 3.70
N ALA A 93 18.08 9.60 5.01
CA ALA A 93 19.10 8.74 5.60
C ALA A 93 18.68 7.25 5.57
N SER A 94 17.40 6.97 5.79
CA SER A 94 16.82 5.62 5.70
C SER A 94 16.86 5.06 4.28
N THR A 95 16.48 5.84 3.26
CA THR A 95 16.54 5.45 1.85
C THR A 95 17.96 5.10 1.41
N LEU A 96 18.98 5.76 1.99
CA LEU A 96 20.39 5.47 1.74
C LEU A 96 20.98 4.39 2.67
N GLN A 97 20.17 3.76 3.52
CA GLN A 97 20.60 2.75 4.49
C GLN A 97 21.80 3.21 5.34
N MET A 98 21.79 4.49 5.74
CA MET A 98 22.86 5.04 6.57
C MET A 98 22.86 4.38 7.95
N LYS A 99 24.05 4.23 8.56
CA LYS A 99 24.23 3.62 9.89
C LYS A 99 23.31 4.23 10.96
N THR A 100 22.88 3.39 11.89
CA THR A 100 21.96 3.70 13.01
C THR A 100 22.31 5.02 13.71
N GLY A 101 21.31 5.89 13.85
CA GLY A 101 21.42 7.22 14.50
C GLY A 101 21.71 8.40 13.56
N ARG A 102 22.22 8.18 12.34
CA ARG A 102 22.47 9.28 11.38
C ARG A 102 21.18 9.91 10.84
N GLY A 103 20.07 9.17 10.81
CA GLY A 103 18.76 9.71 10.40
C GLY A 103 18.23 10.80 11.31
N LEU A 104 18.30 10.61 12.63
CA LEU A 104 17.90 11.63 13.60
C LEU A 104 18.75 12.92 13.44
N ILE A 105 20.06 12.75 13.25
CA ILE A 105 20.99 13.88 13.07
C ILE A 105 20.65 14.66 11.80
N LEU A 106 20.42 13.95 10.69
CA LEU A 106 20.09 14.59 9.43
C LEU A 106 18.73 15.31 9.49
N GLY A 107 17.72 14.68 10.10
CA GLY A 107 16.43 15.32 10.36
C GLY A 107 16.58 16.60 11.18
N ALA A 108 17.27 16.52 12.32
CA ALA A 108 17.52 17.68 13.20
C ALA A 108 18.29 18.80 12.49
N LEU A 109 19.26 18.45 11.63
CA LEU A 109 20.01 19.42 10.84
C LEU A 109 19.14 20.10 9.77
N CYS A 110 18.23 19.37 9.14
CA CYS A 110 17.26 19.96 8.20
C CYS A 110 16.31 20.92 8.94
N ALA A 111 15.81 20.54 10.12
CA ALA A 111 14.99 21.43 10.95
C ALA A 111 15.77 22.69 11.40
N GLN A 112 17.03 22.53 11.81
CA GLN A 112 17.90 23.67 12.10
C GLN A 112 18.08 24.57 10.87
N GLY A 113 18.30 23.96 9.70
CA GLY A 113 18.43 24.70 8.45
C GLY A 113 17.18 25.51 8.10
N LEU A 114 15.98 24.96 8.35
CA LEU A 114 14.71 25.68 8.21
C LEU A 114 14.68 26.92 9.11
N LEU A 115 15.06 26.78 10.38
CA LEU A 115 15.10 27.91 11.32
C LEU A 115 16.08 29.00 10.87
N ILE A 116 17.26 28.61 10.37
CA ILE A 116 18.27 29.56 9.85
C ILE A 116 17.73 30.31 8.62
N MET A 117 17.09 29.59 7.70
CA MET A 117 16.61 30.14 6.43
C MET A 117 15.30 30.94 6.56
N SER A 118 14.57 30.75 7.64
CA SER A 118 13.33 31.47 7.94
C SER A 118 13.54 32.67 8.86
N SER A 119 14.80 32.95 9.26
CA SER A 119 15.14 34.09 10.09
C SER A 119 15.25 35.36 9.23
N ASN A 120 14.58 36.43 9.69
CA ASN A 120 14.71 37.78 9.15
C ASN A 120 15.85 38.54 9.87
N GLY A 121 17.06 37.96 9.86
CA GLY A 121 18.24 38.51 10.52
C GLY A 121 18.35 38.21 12.02
N LEU A 122 18.31 39.25 12.86
CA LEU A 122 18.41 39.16 14.33
C LEU A 122 17.04 39.22 15.04
N GLN A 123 15.95 39.39 14.30
CA GLN A 123 14.60 39.41 14.87
C GLN A 123 14.09 37.98 15.16
N ASP A 124 13.07 37.87 16.01
CA ASP A 124 12.43 36.59 16.31
C ASP A 124 11.96 35.89 15.03
N ILE A 125 12.10 34.56 14.98
CA ILE A 125 11.62 33.77 13.86
C ILE A 125 10.10 33.89 13.81
N ASP A 126 9.59 34.41 12.69
CA ASP A 126 8.15 34.48 12.47
C ASP A 126 7.58 33.06 12.36
N LYS A 127 6.67 32.75 13.29
CA LYS A 127 6.01 31.45 13.41
C LYS A 127 5.28 31.04 12.13
N ARG A 128 4.87 31.99 11.29
CA ARG A 128 4.25 31.71 9.99
C ARG A 128 5.13 30.80 9.14
N PHE A 129 6.46 30.98 9.15
CA PHE A 129 7.39 30.15 8.38
C PHE A 129 7.74 28.82 9.04
N LEU A 130 7.20 28.53 10.23
CA LEU A 130 7.26 27.18 10.82
C LEU A 130 6.02 26.34 10.46
N SER A 131 4.96 27.01 10.01
CA SER A 131 3.68 26.42 9.64
C SER A 131 3.67 25.85 8.21
N ASN A 132 2.49 25.49 7.69
CA ASN A 132 2.29 25.08 6.29
C ASN A 132 2.87 26.08 5.26
N GLN A 133 2.99 27.37 5.61
CA GLN A 133 3.63 28.35 4.72
C GLN A 133 5.12 28.04 4.52
N GLY A 134 5.84 27.60 5.55
CA GLY A 134 7.28 27.35 5.50
C GLY A 134 7.71 26.05 4.83
N ILE A 135 6.77 25.23 4.35
CA ILE A 135 7.07 23.94 3.71
C ILE A 135 7.97 24.14 2.50
N PHE A 136 7.82 25.24 1.75
CA PHE A 136 8.74 25.59 0.65
C PHE A 136 10.19 25.66 1.13
N THR A 137 10.45 26.46 2.16
CA THR A 137 11.78 26.63 2.74
C THR A 137 12.29 25.29 3.29
N ALA A 138 11.43 24.49 3.91
CA ALA A 138 11.79 23.15 4.40
C ALA A 138 12.24 22.22 3.26
N VAL A 139 11.52 22.20 2.13
CA VAL A 139 11.88 21.38 0.96
C VAL A 139 13.23 21.81 0.40
N ILE A 140 13.45 23.11 0.20
CA ILE A 140 14.71 23.65 -0.34
C ILE A 140 15.88 23.36 0.61
N VAL A 141 15.68 23.53 1.91
CA VAL A 141 16.68 23.17 2.92
C VAL A 141 17.01 21.68 2.85
N CYS A 142 16.01 20.80 2.78
CA CYS A 142 16.25 19.36 2.67
C CYS A 142 17.03 19.00 1.39
N LEU A 143 16.69 19.63 0.26
CA LEU A 143 17.39 19.47 -1.02
C LEU A 143 18.86 19.86 -0.94
N MET A 144 19.21 20.86 -0.14
CA MET A 144 20.61 21.29 0.05
C MET A 144 21.34 20.45 1.11
N VAL A 145 20.74 20.30 2.29
CA VAL A 145 21.36 19.69 3.47
C VAL A 145 21.60 18.20 3.26
N CYS A 146 20.64 17.47 2.70
CA CYS A 146 20.74 16.01 2.57
C CYS A 146 21.91 15.55 1.68
N PRO A 147 22.10 16.09 0.45
CA PRO A 147 23.26 15.78 -0.36
C PRO A 147 24.58 16.25 0.27
N LEU A 148 24.62 17.47 0.83
CA LEU A 148 25.82 18.01 1.48
C LEU A 148 26.27 17.13 2.65
N TYR A 149 25.33 16.71 3.49
CA TYR A 149 25.60 15.82 4.62
C TYR A 149 26.16 14.47 4.14
N LYS A 150 25.58 13.89 3.09
CA LYS A 150 26.09 12.66 2.47
C LYS A 150 27.54 12.81 2.01
N ILE A 151 27.84 13.86 1.23
CA ILE A 151 29.18 14.12 0.67
C ILE A 151 30.20 14.28 1.79
N LEU A 152 29.92 15.12 2.80
CA LEU A 152 30.81 15.38 3.92
C LEU A 152 31.05 14.14 4.78
N ILE A 153 30.05 13.29 4.95
CA ILE A 153 30.19 12.04 5.67
C ILE A 153 31.00 11.00 4.88
N GLN A 154 30.75 10.86 3.58
CA GLN A 154 31.47 9.91 2.73
C GLN A 154 32.95 10.25 2.63
N ALA A 155 33.30 11.53 2.38
CA ALA A 155 34.69 11.98 2.28
C ALA A 155 35.52 11.63 3.53
N LYS A 156 34.93 11.80 4.72
CA LYS A 156 35.59 11.51 6.00
C LYS A 156 35.54 10.03 6.40
N ASP A 157 34.52 9.27 5.98
CA ASP A 157 34.50 7.81 6.14
C ASP A 157 35.60 7.15 5.26
N GLU A 158 35.95 7.73 4.10
CA GLU A 158 37.09 7.31 3.27
C GLU A 158 38.44 7.69 3.88
N GLU A 159 38.60 8.90 4.39
CA GLU A 159 39.80 9.34 5.12
C GLU A 159 40.13 8.43 6.32
N ARG A 160 39.08 7.88 6.96
CA ARG A 160 39.18 6.93 8.06
C ARG A 160 39.65 5.53 7.64
N LYS A 161 39.32 5.06 6.43
CA LYS A 161 39.86 3.78 5.91
C LYS A 161 41.38 3.86 5.75
N ILE A 162 41.91 5.05 5.47
CA ILE A 162 43.33 5.33 5.29
C ILE A 162 44.06 5.47 6.65
N ARG A 163 43.45 6.09 7.68
CA ARG A 163 44.07 6.35 9.00
C ARG A 163 43.94 5.21 10.03
N ARG A 164 43.90 3.94 9.61
CA ARG A 164 43.54 2.76 10.44
C ARG A 164 44.47 2.43 11.63
N HIS A 165 45.47 3.27 11.96
CA HIS A 165 46.52 2.96 12.94
C HIS A 165 46.37 3.56 14.34
N TYR A 166 45.32 4.35 14.64
CA TYR A 166 45.12 4.87 16.01
C TYR A 166 43.86 4.29 16.67
N ARG A 167 44.08 3.38 17.63
CA ARG A 167 43.08 2.92 18.59
C ARG A 167 42.84 4.01 19.66
N LEU A 168 41.96 4.96 19.39
CA LEU A 168 41.37 5.81 20.44
C LEU A 168 39.86 5.94 20.18
N GLN A 169 39.07 5.57 21.20
CA GLN A 169 37.61 5.68 21.34
C GLN A 169 36.79 5.73 20.04
N LYS A 170 36.29 4.56 19.60
CA LYS A 170 35.37 4.42 18.45
C LYS A 170 34.12 5.33 18.57
N SER A 171 33.68 5.66 19.79
CA SER A 171 32.55 6.53 20.10
C SER A 171 32.86 8.03 19.92
N MET A 172 33.95 8.55 20.50
CA MET A 172 34.28 9.99 20.41
C MET A 172 34.56 10.44 18.98
N ASN A 173 35.18 9.60 18.16
CA ASN A 173 35.44 9.92 16.75
C ASN A 173 34.17 10.00 15.89
N VAL A 174 33.14 9.20 16.20
CA VAL A 174 31.82 9.30 15.51
C VAL A 174 31.11 10.58 15.91
N ILE A 175 31.21 10.98 17.18
CA ILE A 175 30.65 12.23 17.70
C ILE A 175 31.33 13.44 17.04
N MET A 176 32.67 13.48 17.00
CA MET A 176 33.43 14.57 16.36
C MET A 176 33.17 14.70 14.85
N HIS A 177 32.95 13.56 14.17
CA HIS A 177 32.63 13.55 12.74
C HIS A 177 31.28 14.22 12.46
N ASN A 178 30.24 13.83 13.20
CA ASN A 178 28.92 14.46 13.07
C ASN A 178 28.97 15.94 13.50
N PHE A 179 29.70 16.27 14.57
CA PHE A 179 29.86 17.64 15.07
C PHE A 179 30.43 18.59 14.01
N SER A 180 31.55 18.21 13.38
CA SER A 180 32.17 19.06 12.35
C SER A 180 31.29 19.20 11.10
N THR A 181 30.60 18.14 10.68
CA THR A 181 29.65 18.20 9.55
C THR A 181 28.47 19.13 9.83
N ILE A 182 27.91 19.08 11.05
CA ILE A 182 26.85 20.01 11.48
C ILE A 182 27.34 21.45 11.40
N ILE A 183 28.51 21.77 11.95
CA ILE A 183 29.07 23.13 11.92
C ILE A 183 29.22 23.64 10.49
N TYR A 184 29.81 22.85 9.58
CA TYR A 184 30.03 23.29 8.21
C TYR A 184 28.72 23.59 7.49
N ILE A 185 27.72 22.71 7.61
CA ILE A 185 26.42 22.91 6.97
C ILE A 185 25.71 24.12 7.59
N SER A 186 25.67 24.25 8.91
CA SER A 186 25.03 25.39 9.57
C SER A 186 25.70 26.71 9.25
N LEU A 187 27.04 26.74 9.09
CA LEU A 187 27.76 27.93 8.63
C LEU A 187 27.40 28.30 7.19
N ILE A 188 27.36 27.33 6.28
CA ILE A 188 26.97 27.57 4.88
C ILE A 188 25.55 28.15 4.81
N LEU A 189 24.59 27.56 5.53
CA LEU A 189 23.21 28.05 5.56
C LEU A 189 23.10 29.42 6.21
N SER A 190 23.88 29.69 7.27
CA SER A 190 23.89 31.00 7.93
C SER A 190 24.43 32.08 7.00
N CYS A 191 25.53 31.82 6.28
CA CYS A 191 26.06 32.73 5.27
C CYS A 191 25.06 32.99 4.14
N LEU A 192 24.35 31.94 3.68
CA LEU A 192 23.34 32.07 2.64
C LEU A 192 22.14 32.90 3.12
N SER A 193 21.63 32.63 4.32
CA SER A 193 20.52 33.38 4.93
C SER A 193 20.88 34.86 5.12
N LEU A 194 22.10 35.16 5.58
CA LEU A 194 22.60 36.53 5.69
C LEU A 194 22.69 37.23 4.32
N ALA A 195 23.19 36.54 3.30
CA ALA A 195 23.27 37.08 1.95
C ALA A 195 21.88 37.42 1.39
N ILE A 196 20.89 36.55 1.59
CA ILE A 196 19.50 36.80 1.18
C ILE A 196 18.94 38.01 1.90
N ASN A 197 18.99 38.03 3.25
CA ASN A 197 18.48 39.15 4.04
C ASN A 197 19.11 40.50 3.64
N GLN A 198 20.38 40.53 3.24
CA GLN A 198 21.04 41.75 2.77
C GLN A 198 20.59 42.19 1.37
N ILE A 199 20.25 41.25 0.48
CA ILE A 199 19.79 41.56 -0.88
C ILE A 199 18.34 42.09 -0.87
N THR A 200 17.56 41.71 0.13
CA THR A 200 16.10 41.86 0.15
C THR A 200 15.58 42.82 1.22
N ASP A 201 16.47 43.59 1.83
CA ASP A 201 16.15 44.50 2.95
C ASP A 201 15.38 43.81 4.10
N GLY A 202 15.75 42.56 4.42
CA GLY A 202 15.24 41.82 5.58
C GLY A 202 14.19 40.74 5.30
N ASN A 203 13.87 40.44 4.04
CA ASN A 203 13.00 39.33 3.68
C ASN A 203 13.77 38.00 3.66
N ASN A 204 13.09 36.91 4.06
CA ASN A 204 13.65 35.57 3.94
C ASN A 204 13.55 35.00 2.51
N LEU A 205 14.06 33.77 2.32
CA LEU A 205 14.08 33.09 1.02
C LEU A 205 12.69 32.95 0.39
N GLN A 206 11.67 32.63 1.19
CA GLN A 206 10.33 32.40 0.68
C GLN A 206 9.66 33.69 0.24
N GLU A 207 9.77 34.74 1.06
CA GLU A 207 9.25 36.06 0.73
C GLU A 207 9.93 36.62 -0.52
N LEU A 208 11.26 36.49 -0.64
CA LEU A 208 12.00 36.88 -1.85
C LEU A 208 11.43 36.23 -3.12
N VAL A 209 11.24 34.91 -3.10
CA VAL A 209 10.78 34.19 -4.29
C VAL A 209 9.31 34.51 -4.59
N SER A 210 8.46 34.58 -3.56
CA SER A 210 7.04 34.89 -3.71
C SER A 210 6.84 36.31 -4.24
N GLU A 211 7.57 37.29 -3.68
CA GLU A 211 7.55 38.68 -4.14
C GLU A 211 8.07 38.80 -5.58
N TYR A 212 9.16 38.13 -5.92
CA TYR A 212 9.70 38.13 -7.28
C TYR A 212 8.68 37.60 -8.29
N ILE A 213 8.01 36.48 -7.97
CA ILE A 213 6.95 35.89 -8.79
C ILE A 213 5.77 36.86 -8.92
N ALA A 214 5.31 37.45 -7.81
CA ALA A 214 4.19 38.40 -7.81
C ALA A 214 4.51 39.65 -8.65
N ASN A 215 5.68 40.24 -8.46
CA ASN A 215 6.11 41.46 -9.15
C ASN A 215 6.41 41.24 -10.64
N THR A 216 6.93 40.07 -11.02
CA THR A 216 7.34 39.81 -12.40
C THR A 216 6.17 39.29 -13.24
N LEU A 217 5.37 38.37 -12.69
CA LEU A 217 4.34 37.65 -13.45
C LEU A 217 2.93 38.23 -13.30
N PHE A 218 2.61 38.86 -12.16
CA PHE A 218 1.22 39.21 -11.84
C PHE A 218 0.95 40.71 -11.74
N ARG A 219 1.79 41.51 -11.05
CA ARG A 219 1.58 42.97 -10.94
C ARG A 219 1.58 43.73 -12.27
N PRO A 220 2.39 43.38 -13.28
CA PRO A 220 2.34 44.04 -14.59
C PRO A 220 1.10 43.69 -15.41
N ALA A 221 0.37 42.62 -15.02
CA ALA A 221 -0.75 42.09 -15.75
C ALA A 221 -2.09 42.63 -15.22
N VAL A 222 -3.09 42.70 -16.10
CA VAL A 222 -4.47 43.03 -15.68
C VAL A 222 -5.07 41.80 -15.00
N ILE A 223 -5.23 41.88 -13.69
CA ILE A 223 -5.51 40.75 -12.80
C ILE A 223 -6.88 40.09 -13.07
N ASP A 224 -7.86 40.86 -13.55
CA ASP A 224 -9.21 40.37 -13.94
C ASP A 224 -9.24 39.58 -15.26
N LYS A 225 -8.09 39.38 -15.94
CA LYS A 225 -8.07 38.58 -17.18
C LYS A 225 -8.02 37.09 -16.88
N VAL A 226 -8.85 36.32 -17.57
CA VAL A 226 -8.84 34.83 -17.55
C VAL A 226 -7.45 34.26 -17.84
N SER A 227 -6.67 34.88 -18.72
CA SER A 227 -5.30 34.45 -19.01
C SER A 227 -4.37 34.55 -17.79
N VAL A 228 -4.56 35.54 -16.93
CA VAL A 228 -3.78 35.73 -15.70
C VAL A 228 -4.25 34.74 -14.64
N ALA A 229 -5.56 34.46 -14.57
CA ALA A 229 -6.10 33.40 -13.73
C ALA A 229 -5.54 32.02 -14.12
N PHE A 230 -5.43 31.73 -15.42
CA PHE A 230 -4.81 30.51 -15.91
C PHE A 230 -3.33 30.39 -15.54
N LEU A 231 -2.58 31.49 -15.64
CA LEU A 231 -1.19 31.53 -15.19
C LEU A 231 -1.07 31.28 -13.68
N TYR A 232 -1.97 31.88 -12.89
CA TYR A 232 -2.06 31.65 -11.45
C TYR A 232 -2.34 30.17 -11.13
N ILE A 233 -3.33 29.58 -11.81
CA ILE A 233 -3.69 28.16 -11.67
C ILE A 233 -2.51 27.25 -12.01
N LEU A 234 -1.85 27.50 -13.14
CA LEU A 234 -0.68 26.75 -13.55
C LEU A 234 0.43 26.84 -12.50
N THR A 235 0.68 28.04 -11.97
CA THR A 235 1.77 28.27 -11.01
C THR A 235 1.49 27.56 -9.68
N TYR A 236 0.30 27.70 -9.10
CA TYR A 236 0.01 26.98 -7.85
C TYR A 236 -0.07 25.46 -8.05
N SER A 237 -0.54 24.98 -9.21
CA SER A 237 -0.59 23.54 -9.51
C SER A 237 0.81 22.95 -9.64
N LEU A 238 1.75 23.69 -10.24
CA LEU A 238 3.16 23.29 -10.30
C LEU A 238 3.82 23.26 -8.92
N LEU A 239 3.51 24.23 -8.05
CA LEU A 239 4.00 24.22 -6.67
C LEU A 239 3.49 22.99 -5.92
N TRP A 240 2.18 22.71 -6.02
CA TRP A 240 1.59 21.52 -5.43
C TRP A 240 2.22 20.23 -5.99
N PHE A 241 2.50 20.15 -7.29
CA PHE A 241 3.21 19.01 -7.86
C PHE A 241 4.56 18.71 -7.17
N PHE A 242 5.28 19.73 -6.69
CA PHE A 242 6.52 19.56 -5.92
C PHE A 242 6.29 19.41 -4.39
N GLY A 243 5.04 19.22 -3.95
CA GLY A 243 4.67 19.14 -2.54
C GLY A 243 4.73 20.49 -1.80
N ILE A 244 4.79 21.61 -2.53
CA ILE A 244 4.76 22.95 -1.96
C ILE A 244 3.31 23.45 -1.96
N HIS A 245 2.81 23.91 -0.81
CA HIS A 245 1.45 24.45 -0.71
C HIS A 245 1.30 25.74 -1.53
N GLY A 246 0.80 25.60 -2.77
CA GLY A 246 0.79 26.68 -3.75
C GLY A 246 -0.01 27.92 -3.33
N GLN A 247 -1.19 27.77 -2.72
CA GLN A 247 -1.98 28.92 -2.26
C GLN A 247 -1.27 29.68 -1.13
N ASN A 248 -0.71 28.95 -0.16
CA ASN A 248 0.04 29.53 0.95
C ASN A 248 1.34 30.19 0.49
N PHE A 249 2.00 29.62 -0.51
CA PHE A 249 3.22 30.19 -1.07
C PHE A 249 2.94 31.47 -1.85
N LEU A 250 1.83 31.51 -2.62
CA LEU A 250 1.38 32.65 -3.40
C LEU A 250 0.42 33.56 -2.62
N TYR A 251 0.54 33.63 -1.29
CA TYR A 251 -0.34 34.44 -0.45
C TYR A 251 -0.33 35.92 -0.83
N MET A 252 0.82 36.48 -1.25
CA MET A 252 0.93 37.86 -1.74
C MET A 252 0.05 38.13 -2.96
N ILE A 253 -0.28 37.10 -3.74
CA ILE A 253 -1.17 37.20 -4.90
C ILE A 253 -2.61 36.91 -4.49
N ASN A 254 -2.86 35.84 -3.73
CA ASN A 254 -4.22 35.48 -3.31
C ASN A 254 -4.81 36.53 -2.36
N ASP A 255 -4.11 36.84 -1.27
CA ASP A 255 -4.58 37.72 -0.21
C ASP A 255 -4.28 39.19 -0.50
N GLY A 256 -3.21 39.46 -1.25
CA GLY A 256 -2.78 40.82 -1.57
C GLY A 256 -3.27 41.37 -2.91
N LEU A 257 -3.82 40.56 -3.81
CA LEU A 257 -4.36 41.03 -5.11
C LEU A 257 -5.80 40.57 -5.33
N TYR A 258 -6.06 39.26 -5.34
CA TYR A 258 -7.41 38.76 -5.64
C TYR A 258 -8.43 39.00 -4.51
N ASN A 259 -7.96 39.05 -3.26
CA ASN A 259 -8.84 39.34 -2.12
C ASN A 259 -9.24 40.81 -2.09
N ASP A 260 -8.35 41.73 -2.48
CA ASP A 260 -8.70 43.15 -2.65
C ASP A 260 -9.81 43.34 -3.70
N LEU A 261 -9.78 42.56 -4.79
CA LEU A 261 -10.86 42.56 -5.79
C LEU A 261 -12.18 42.03 -5.22
N LEU A 262 -12.14 41.05 -4.31
CA LEU A 262 -13.34 40.56 -3.61
C LEU A 262 -13.88 41.62 -2.66
N MET A 263 -13.02 42.27 -1.86
CA MET A 263 -13.43 43.32 -0.92
C MET A 263 -14.06 44.50 -1.67
N ALA A 264 -13.48 44.91 -2.81
CA ALA A 264 -14.07 45.95 -3.66
C ALA A 264 -15.49 45.60 -4.17
N ASN A 265 -15.78 44.32 -4.41
CA ASN A 265 -17.13 43.87 -4.75
C ASN A 265 -18.06 43.88 -3.53
N VAL A 266 -17.58 43.44 -2.37
CA VAL A 266 -18.32 43.43 -1.10
C VAL A 266 -18.74 44.85 -0.69
N ASP A 267 -17.85 45.82 -0.88
CA ASP A 267 -18.10 47.24 -0.62
C ASP A 267 -19.07 47.87 -1.65
N GLY A 268 -19.48 47.12 -2.67
CA GLY A 268 -20.38 47.55 -3.74
C GLY A 268 -19.74 48.52 -4.76
N GLY A 269 -18.42 48.73 -4.67
CA GLY A 269 -17.68 49.67 -5.51
C GLY A 269 -17.16 49.10 -6.83
N ALA A 270 -17.18 47.77 -6.99
CA ALA A 270 -16.69 47.09 -8.18
C ALA A 270 -17.48 45.81 -8.51
N HIS A 271 -17.26 45.29 -9.72
CA HIS A 271 -17.89 44.08 -10.25
C HIS A 271 -16.85 43.18 -10.93
N ASN A 272 -15.77 42.87 -10.20
CA ASN A 272 -14.70 42.01 -10.68
C ASN A 272 -15.17 40.55 -10.67
N ILE A 273 -15.14 39.88 -11.82
CA ILE A 273 -15.59 38.48 -11.92
C ILE A 273 -14.56 37.55 -11.24
N ILE A 274 -13.28 37.75 -11.55
CA ILE A 274 -12.20 36.92 -11.02
C ILE A 274 -11.68 37.56 -9.73
N ASN A 275 -11.98 36.91 -8.61
CA ASN A 275 -11.54 37.29 -7.28
C ASN A 275 -11.33 36.03 -6.42
N THR A 276 -10.89 36.19 -5.16
CA THR A 276 -10.62 35.03 -4.28
C THR A 276 -11.84 34.13 -4.07
N GLY A 277 -13.04 34.71 -3.95
CA GLY A 277 -14.28 33.94 -3.82
C GLY A 277 -14.60 33.12 -5.06
N PHE A 278 -14.36 33.67 -6.26
CA PHE A 278 -14.51 32.94 -7.52
C PHE A 278 -13.62 31.69 -7.58
N PHE A 279 -12.35 31.80 -7.19
CA PHE A 279 -11.45 30.63 -7.15
C PHE A 279 -11.91 29.59 -6.13
N ASN A 280 -12.33 30.01 -4.94
CA ASN A 280 -12.78 29.11 -3.87
C ASN A 280 -14.01 28.28 -4.25
N ILE A 281 -14.94 28.85 -5.02
CA ILE A 281 -16.20 28.18 -5.38
C ILE A 281 -16.01 27.26 -6.58
N PHE A 282 -15.24 27.66 -7.60
CA PHE A 282 -15.18 26.96 -8.88
C PHE A 282 -13.86 26.24 -9.15
N CYS A 283 -12.72 26.83 -8.78
CA CYS A 283 -11.40 26.31 -9.16
C CYS A 283 -10.77 25.42 -8.09
N ASN A 284 -11.13 25.63 -6.83
CA ASN A 284 -10.54 24.95 -5.67
C ASN A 284 -11.56 24.01 -4.98
N MET A 285 -12.43 23.35 -5.77
CA MET A 285 -13.41 22.41 -5.23
C MET A 285 -12.73 21.21 -4.58
N GLY A 286 -12.83 21.13 -3.26
CA GLY A 286 -12.17 20.09 -2.49
C GLY A 286 -10.73 20.37 -2.15
N GLY A 287 -10.31 21.63 -2.25
CA GLY A 287 -8.94 22.08 -2.02
C GLY A 287 -8.20 22.34 -3.33
N SER A 288 -6.87 22.25 -3.30
CA SER A 288 -6.05 22.62 -4.45
C SER A 288 -6.22 21.65 -5.62
N GLY A 289 -6.57 22.15 -6.80
CA GLY A 289 -6.56 21.34 -8.00
C GLY A 289 -7.77 20.41 -8.17
N CYS A 290 -8.91 20.79 -7.60
CA CYS A 290 -10.18 20.04 -7.68
C CYS A 290 -10.12 18.63 -7.05
N MET A 291 -9.44 18.48 -5.91
CA MET A 291 -9.17 17.18 -5.28
C MET A 291 -10.41 16.41 -4.85
N LEU A 292 -11.56 17.06 -4.67
CA LEU A 292 -12.81 16.33 -4.43
C LEU A 292 -13.11 15.37 -5.59
N ALA A 293 -12.85 15.80 -6.84
CA ALA A 293 -13.05 14.95 -8.00
C ALA A 293 -12.12 13.73 -7.99
N LEU A 294 -10.88 13.89 -7.54
CA LEU A 294 -9.95 12.77 -7.37
C LEU A 294 -10.44 11.79 -6.29
N MET A 295 -10.87 12.29 -5.13
CA MET A 295 -11.41 11.45 -4.05
C MET A 295 -12.60 10.62 -4.54
N LEU A 296 -13.57 11.27 -5.19
CA LEU A 296 -14.75 10.60 -5.74
C LEU A 296 -14.40 9.62 -6.86
N THR A 297 -13.44 9.98 -7.72
CA THR A 297 -12.93 9.08 -8.78
C THR A 297 -12.31 7.83 -8.17
N SER A 298 -11.43 7.99 -7.18
CA SER A 298 -10.78 6.90 -6.46
C SER A 298 -11.80 5.95 -5.82
N ILE A 299 -12.79 6.50 -5.11
CA ILE A 299 -13.87 5.72 -4.48
C ILE A 299 -14.68 4.96 -5.55
N ALA A 300 -14.99 5.60 -6.67
CA ALA A 300 -15.84 5.02 -7.70
C ALA A 300 -15.16 3.92 -8.53
N ILE A 301 -13.87 4.05 -8.85
CA ILE A 301 -13.22 3.19 -9.86
C ILE A 301 -12.02 2.37 -9.36
N SER A 302 -11.41 2.72 -8.22
CA SER A 302 -10.20 2.03 -7.78
C SER A 302 -10.46 0.56 -7.44
N LYS A 303 -9.48 -0.30 -7.64
CA LYS A 303 -9.47 -1.68 -7.13
C LYS A 303 -8.73 -1.80 -5.81
N ASN A 304 -7.87 -0.83 -5.49
CA ASN A 304 -7.11 -0.81 -4.24
C ASN A 304 -8.01 -0.37 -3.06
N LYS A 305 -8.27 -1.30 -2.14
CA LYS A 305 -9.08 -1.07 -0.94
C LYS A 305 -8.48 0.04 -0.04
N ALA A 306 -7.17 0.05 0.15
CA ALA A 306 -6.50 1.09 0.95
C ALA A 306 -6.69 2.48 0.33
N ALA A 307 -6.55 2.62 -0.99
CA ALA A 307 -6.77 3.89 -1.67
C ALA A 307 -8.22 4.39 -1.55
N LYS A 308 -9.20 3.47 -1.65
CA LYS A 308 -10.62 3.78 -1.39
C LYS A 308 -10.87 4.23 0.04
N THR A 309 -10.32 3.52 1.02
CA THR A 309 -10.47 3.85 2.45
C THR A 309 -9.87 5.22 2.76
N VAL A 310 -8.65 5.49 2.28
CA VAL A 310 -7.99 6.80 2.42
C VAL A 310 -8.87 7.91 1.80
N SER A 311 -9.39 7.69 0.59
CA SER A 311 -10.26 8.67 -0.09
C SER A 311 -11.58 8.88 0.63
N SER A 312 -12.16 7.82 1.19
CA SER A 312 -13.44 7.86 1.91
C SER A 312 -13.32 8.63 3.21
N ILE A 313 -12.24 8.42 3.97
CA ILE A 313 -11.97 9.21 5.17
C ILE A 313 -11.65 10.67 4.79
N ALA A 314 -10.90 10.89 3.69
CA ALA A 314 -10.54 12.22 3.20
C ALA A 314 -11.73 13.03 2.70
N LEU A 315 -12.82 12.37 2.30
CA LEU A 315 -14.01 13.02 1.76
C LEU A 315 -14.62 14.01 2.76
N VAL A 316 -14.59 13.70 4.06
CA VAL A 316 -15.16 14.56 5.10
C VAL A 316 -14.46 15.92 5.15
N PRO A 317 -13.14 16.02 5.43
CA PRO A 317 -12.43 17.30 5.33
C PRO A 317 -12.40 17.86 3.89
N GLY A 318 -12.38 16.99 2.88
CA GLY A 318 -12.41 17.36 1.47
C GLY A 318 -13.65 18.16 1.07
N LEU A 319 -14.83 17.84 1.60
CA LEU A 319 -16.05 18.62 1.35
C LEU A 319 -15.91 20.08 1.81
N PHE A 320 -15.06 20.35 2.80
CA PHE A 320 -14.73 21.66 3.36
C PHE A 320 -13.44 22.25 2.75
N ASN A 321 -13.07 21.78 1.55
CA ASN A 321 -11.93 22.23 0.76
C ASN A 321 -10.55 21.98 1.40
N ILE A 322 -10.43 20.97 2.27
CA ILE A 322 -9.16 20.54 2.87
C ILE A 322 -8.65 19.29 2.13
N SER A 323 -7.57 19.42 1.37
CA SER A 323 -7.09 18.39 0.42
C SER A 323 -5.85 17.61 0.86
N GLU A 324 -5.16 18.05 1.91
CA GLU A 324 -3.85 17.51 2.33
C GLU A 324 -3.90 16.00 2.55
N MET A 325 -4.99 15.52 3.14
CA MET A 325 -5.19 14.12 3.43
C MET A 325 -5.16 13.24 2.17
N VAL A 326 -5.90 13.59 1.11
CA VAL A 326 -5.87 12.79 -0.14
C VAL A 326 -4.60 13.03 -0.92
N PHE A 327 -4.06 14.26 -0.88
CA PHE A 327 -2.90 14.67 -1.66
C PHE A 327 -1.63 13.89 -1.30
N PHE A 328 -1.47 13.58 -0.01
CA PHE A 328 -0.37 12.75 0.47
C PHE A 328 -0.77 11.28 0.66
N GLY A 329 -2.05 11.00 0.94
CA GLY A 329 -2.55 9.63 1.13
C GLY A 329 -2.67 8.81 -0.17
N ILE A 330 -3.06 9.46 -1.26
CA ILE A 330 -2.79 8.99 -2.63
C ILE A 330 -1.62 9.83 -3.09
N PRO A 331 -0.43 9.30 -3.37
CA PRO A 331 0.77 10.09 -3.63
C PRO A 331 0.65 10.93 -4.91
N VAL A 332 -0.04 12.06 -4.82
CA VAL A 332 -0.29 13.02 -5.91
C VAL A 332 0.96 13.85 -6.14
N ALA A 333 1.66 14.21 -5.06
CA ALA A 333 2.95 14.90 -5.12
C ALA A 333 3.97 14.10 -5.94
N PHE A 334 4.74 14.81 -6.76
CA PHE A 334 5.77 14.28 -7.66
C PHE A 334 5.28 13.25 -8.67
N ASN A 335 3.96 13.08 -8.83
CA ASN A 335 3.37 12.10 -9.71
C ASN A 335 2.86 12.78 -11.00
N PRO A 336 3.54 12.60 -12.14
CA PRO A 336 3.17 13.27 -13.38
C PRO A 336 1.78 12.90 -13.89
N ALA A 337 1.22 11.76 -13.47
CA ALA A 337 -0.14 11.37 -13.85
C ALA A 337 -1.17 12.40 -13.40
N PHE A 338 -0.96 13.03 -12.23
CA PHE A 338 -1.94 13.96 -11.65
C PHE A 338 -1.68 15.43 -11.99
N LEU A 339 -0.48 15.81 -12.44
CA LEU A 339 -0.18 17.21 -12.79
C LEU A 339 -1.14 17.76 -13.86
N ILE A 340 -1.44 16.96 -14.88
CA ILE A 340 -2.32 17.36 -15.98
C ILE A 340 -3.77 17.57 -15.47
N PRO A 341 -4.46 16.59 -14.88
CA PRO A 341 -5.84 16.79 -14.43
C PRO A 341 -5.94 17.87 -13.34
N MET A 342 -4.96 17.95 -12.42
CA MET A 342 -4.92 18.97 -11.37
C MET A 342 -4.78 20.40 -11.90
N THR A 343 -4.22 20.57 -13.09
CA THR A 343 -4.10 21.87 -13.76
C THR A 343 -5.29 22.14 -14.69
N VAL A 344 -5.68 21.14 -15.49
CA VAL A 344 -6.70 21.26 -16.53
C VAL A 344 -8.10 21.42 -15.93
N ALA A 345 -8.45 20.68 -14.87
CA ALA A 345 -9.77 20.77 -14.25
C ALA A 345 -10.07 22.19 -13.69
N PRO A 346 -9.21 22.80 -12.85
CA PRO A 346 -9.45 24.18 -12.40
C PRO A 346 -9.44 25.21 -13.54
N MET A 347 -8.61 25.03 -14.57
CA MET A 347 -8.61 25.93 -15.74
C MET A 347 -9.92 25.81 -16.53
N PHE A 348 -10.43 24.59 -16.71
CA PHE A 348 -11.72 24.35 -17.33
C PHE A 348 -12.85 24.99 -16.51
N ASN A 349 -12.86 24.77 -15.20
CA ASN A 349 -13.83 25.37 -14.29
C ASN A 349 -13.79 26.89 -14.32
N CYS A 350 -12.59 27.47 -14.31
CA CYS A 350 -12.38 28.91 -14.45
C CYS A 350 -12.98 29.44 -15.76
N ALA A 351 -12.74 28.77 -16.89
CA ALA A 351 -13.26 29.20 -18.19
C ALA A 351 -14.80 29.15 -18.23
N VAL A 352 -15.39 28.03 -17.83
CA VAL A 352 -16.84 27.81 -17.87
C VAL A 352 -17.54 28.75 -16.90
N ALA A 353 -17.05 28.87 -15.66
CA ALA A 353 -17.63 29.78 -14.68
C ALA A 353 -17.50 31.25 -15.11
N TYR A 354 -16.37 31.66 -15.68
CA TYR A 354 -16.20 33.03 -16.20
C TYR A 354 -17.22 33.33 -17.31
N ILE A 355 -17.39 32.41 -18.26
CA ILE A 355 -18.37 32.56 -19.36
C ILE A 355 -19.80 32.61 -18.79
N ALA A 356 -20.12 31.74 -17.83
CA ALA A 356 -21.45 31.69 -17.20
C ALA A 356 -21.76 32.97 -16.40
N THR A 357 -20.78 33.53 -15.69
CA THR A 357 -20.93 34.81 -14.98
C THR A 357 -21.08 35.97 -15.95
N LYS A 358 -20.27 36.00 -17.02
CA LYS A 358 -20.36 37.04 -18.06
C LYS A 358 -21.68 36.99 -18.84
N ALA A 359 -22.24 35.79 -19.03
CA ALA A 359 -23.55 35.59 -19.65
C ALA A 359 -24.72 35.93 -18.71
N GLY A 360 -24.45 36.27 -17.44
CA GLY A 360 -25.47 36.59 -16.44
C GLY A 360 -26.19 35.37 -15.85
N PHE A 361 -25.72 34.15 -16.13
CA PHE A 361 -26.29 32.92 -15.57
C PHE A 361 -25.91 32.75 -14.09
N ILE A 362 -24.70 33.17 -13.74
CA ILE A 362 -24.13 33.15 -12.39
C ILE A 362 -23.93 34.60 -11.92
N PRO A 363 -24.40 34.99 -10.73
CA PRO A 363 -24.09 36.31 -10.16
C PRO A 363 -22.60 36.45 -9.84
N ILE A 364 -22.11 37.69 -9.89
CA ILE A 364 -20.74 38.00 -9.46
C ILE A 364 -20.61 37.72 -7.96
N VAL A 365 -19.50 37.11 -7.56
CA VAL A 365 -19.20 36.84 -6.15
C VAL A 365 -18.94 38.16 -5.43
N ALA A 366 -19.83 38.51 -4.51
CA ALA A 366 -19.81 39.76 -3.76
C ALA A 366 -20.02 39.58 -2.25
N ASN A 367 -20.14 38.33 -1.77
CA ASN A 367 -20.18 38.04 -0.33
C ASN A 367 -18.87 37.36 0.09
N ASN A 368 -18.28 37.84 1.18
CA ASN A 368 -17.13 37.19 1.79
C ASN A 368 -17.59 35.98 2.60
N VAL A 369 -17.25 34.79 2.12
CA VAL A 369 -17.58 33.51 2.76
C VAL A 369 -16.29 32.78 3.06
N SER A 370 -16.22 32.13 4.22
CA SER A 370 -15.06 31.34 4.61
C SER A 370 -14.74 30.27 3.56
N TRP A 371 -13.46 30.14 3.21
CA TRP A 371 -12.97 29.12 2.27
C TRP A 371 -13.25 27.68 2.76
N ALA A 372 -13.34 27.49 4.07
CA ALA A 372 -13.65 26.20 4.70
C ALA A 372 -15.15 25.84 4.63
N THR A 373 -15.95 26.57 3.85
CA THR A 373 -17.37 26.29 3.71
C THR A 373 -17.60 25.10 2.76
N PRO A 374 -18.48 24.13 3.12
CA PRO A 374 -18.81 23.00 2.27
C PRO A 374 -19.15 23.41 0.85
N ILE A 375 -18.71 22.60 -0.10
CA ILE A 375 -19.08 22.72 -1.50
C ILE A 375 -20.62 22.71 -1.63
N PHE A 376 -21.15 23.43 -2.61
CA PHE A 376 -22.57 23.78 -2.78
C PHE A 376 -23.08 24.84 -1.79
N VAL A 377 -22.81 24.69 -0.49
CA VAL A 377 -23.19 25.70 0.51
C VAL A 377 -22.39 26.98 0.27
N ASN A 378 -21.10 26.86 0.00
CA ASN A 378 -20.22 27.99 -0.30
C ASN A 378 -20.70 28.78 -1.54
N GLY A 379 -21.10 28.08 -2.62
CA GLY A 379 -21.58 28.70 -3.84
C GLY A 379 -22.84 29.52 -3.63
N TYR A 380 -23.80 28.99 -2.88
CA TYR A 380 -25.02 29.72 -2.54
C TYR A 380 -24.75 30.92 -1.63
N LEU A 381 -23.99 30.77 -0.56
CA LEU A 381 -23.71 31.88 0.36
C LEU A 381 -22.92 33.01 -0.32
N SER A 382 -22.01 32.67 -1.23
CA SER A 382 -21.18 33.65 -1.92
C SER A 382 -21.88 34.44 -3.02
N THR A 383 -22.93 33.88 -3.63
CA THR A 383 -23.61 34.47 -4.81
C THR A 383 -25.11 34.71 -4.63
N GLY A 384 -25.74 34.08 -3.63
CA GLY A 384 -27.19 34.08 -3.42
C GLY A 384 -27.99 33.28 -4.45
N SER A 385 -27.33 32.53 -5.36
CA SER A 385 -27.99 31.86 -6.48
C SER A 385 -27.85 30.35 -6.46
N ILE A 386 -28.97 29.66 -6.71
CA ILE A 386 -29.01 28.20 -6.87
C ILE A 386 -28.33 27.75 -8.17
N ASN A 387 -28.25 28.62 -9.19
CA ASN A 387 -27.55 28.32 -10.44
C ASN A 387 -26.07 28.01 -10.20
N THR A 388 -25.49 28.62 -9.16
CA THR A 388 -24.11 28.35 -8.72
C THR A 388 -23.95 26.91 -8.23
N ILE A 389 -24.93 26.38 -7.49
CA ILE A 389 -24.94 24.98 -7.04
C ILE A 389 -25.00 24.04 -8.25
N TYR A 390 -25.92 24.30 -9.18
CA TYR A 390 -26.05 23.48 -10.39
C TYR A 390 -24.77 23.48 -11.22
N LEU A 391 -24.13 24.64 -11.38
CA LEU A 391 -22.87 24.73 -12.09
C LEU A 391 -21.76 23.96 -11.36
N GLN A 392 -21.62 24.11 -10.04
CA GLN A 392 -20.65 23.32 -9.25
C GLN A 392 -20.86 21.81 -9.42
N ALA A 393 -22.11 21.34 -9.43
CA ALA A 393 -22.41 19.93 -9.60
C ALA A 393 -22.00 19.43 -10.99
N VAL A 394 -22.28 20.20 -12.05
CA VAL A 394 -21.86 19.88 -13.42
C VAL A 394 -20.34 19.88 -13.53
N LEU A 395 -19.67 20.89 -12.99
CA LEU A 395 -18.21 20.99 -13.02
C LEU A 395 -17.57 19.81 -12.28
N LEU A 396 -18.08 19.44 -11.10
CA LEU A 396 -17.57 18.30 -10.35
C LEU A 396 -17.66 16.98 -11.14
N VAL A 397 -18.76 16.76 -11.86
CA VAL A 397 -18.89 15.58 -12.74
C VAL A 397 -17.89 15.62 -13.88
N VAL A 398 -17.69 16.78 -14.51
CA VAL A 398 -16.70 16.94 -15.58
C VAL A 398 -15.28 16.74 -15.03
N ASP A 399 -14.98 17.26 -13.85
CA ASP A 399 -13.69 17.06 -13.18
C ASP A 399 -13.45 15.58 -12.93
N MET A 400 -14.44 14.82 -12.43
CA MET A 400 -14.31 13.36 -12.29
C MET A 400 -13.98 12.70 -13.64
N LEU A 401 -14.67 13.08 -14.71
CA LEU A 401 -14.38 12.56 -16.06
C LEU A 401 -12.96 12.92 -16.55
N ILE A 402 -12.46 14.11 -16.19
CA ILE A 402 -11.07 14.52 -16.45
C ILE A 402 -10.10 13.64 -15.66
N PHE A 403 -10.38 13.33 -14.38
CA PHE A 403 -9.50 12.54 -13.52
C PHE A 403 -9.46 11.03 -13.85
N VAL A 404 -10.58 10.43 -14.30
CA VAL A 404 -10.70 8.98 -14.60
C VAL A 404 -9.55 8.41 -15.44
N PRO A 405 -9.20 8.95 -16.64
CA PRO A 405 -8.16 8.35 -17.47
C PRO A 405 -6.76 8.41 -16.82
N PHE A 406 -6.48 9.47 -16.06
CA PHE A 406 -5.19 9.64 -15.37
C PHE A 406 -5.09 8.76 -14.13
N TYR A 407 -6.19 8.62 -13.38
CA TYR A 407 -6.24 7.73 -12.24
C TYR A 407 -6.03 6.27 -12.65
N ARG A 408 -6.70 5.81 -13.72
CA ARG A 408 -6.50 4.45 -14.25
C ARG A 408 -5.05 4.21 -14.69
N PHE A 409 -4.45 5.21 -15.33
CA PHE A 409 -3.04 5.12 -15.74
C PHE A 409 -2.09 5.09 -14.54
N PHE A 410 -2.38 5.85 -13.49
CA PHE A 410 -1.65 5.80 -12.22
C PHE A 410 -1.77 4.40 -11.57
N GLU A 411 -2.99 3.88 -11.43
CA GLU A 411 -3.23 2.57 -10.82
C GLU A 411 -2.55 1.44 -11.60
N GLU A 412 -2.62 1.45 -12.94
CA GLU A 412 -1.91 0.48 -13.79
C GLU A 412 -0.39 0.55 -13.57
N SER A 413 0.17 1.76 -13.42
CA SER A 413 1.61 1.95 -13.18
C SER A 413 2.03 1.41 -11.80
N GLU A 414 1.24 1.62 -10.76
CA GLU A 414 1.54 1.10 -9.43
C GLU A 414 1.39 -0.42 -9.36
N ASN A 415 0.34 -0.98 -9.97
CA ASN A 415 0.13 -2.42 -10.03
C ASN A 415 1.30 -3.14 -10.71
N LEU A 416 1.80 -2.60 -11.83
CA LEU A 416 2.98 -3.16 -12.52
C LEU A 416 4.25 -3.12 -11.67
N LYS A 417 4.43 -2.08 -10.83
CA LYS A 417 5.57 -2.02 -9.90
C LYS A 417 5.44 -3.08 -8.82
N LEU A 418 4.24 -3.24 -8.27
CA LEU A 418 3.95 -4.27 -7.27
C LEU A 418 4.17 -5.67 -7.86
N GLU A 419 3.59 -5.98 -9.02
CA GLU A 419 3.77 -7.26 -9.73
C GLU A 419 5.25 -7.60 -9.93
N LYS A 420 6.08 -6.64 -10.36
CA LYS A 420 7.53 -6.85 -10.49
C LYS A 420 8.22 -7.17 -9.16
N ARG A 421 7.84 -6.50 -8.07
CA ARG A 421 8.41 -6.73 -6.73
C ARG A 421 7.97 -8.09 -6.18
N VAL A 422 6.71 -8.46 -6.38
CA VAL A 422 6.20 -9.78 -6.01
C VAL A 422 6.97 -10.86 -6.76
N ARG A 423 7.13 -10.74 -8.09
CA ARG A 423 7.95 -11.69 -8.87
C ARG A 423 9.37 -11.82 -8.35
N GLN A 424 10.02 -10.71 -7.96
CA GLN A 424 11.34 -10.77 -7.35
C GLN A 424 11.35 -11.54 -6.03
N ILE A 425 10.32 -11.38 -5.20
CA ILE A 425 10.17 -12.15 -3.95
C ILE A 425 9.94 -13.63 -4.27
N GLU A 426 9.12 -13.94 -5.27
CA GLU A 426 8.87 -15.31 -5.72
C GLU A 426 10.12 -15.98 -6.29
N ASP A 427 10.92 -15.26 -7.08
CA ASP A 427 12.19 -15.76 -7.63
C ASP A 427 13.18 -16.05 -6.50
N ILE A 428 13.30 -15.15 -5.51
CA ILE A 428 14.12 -15.37 -4.30
C ILE A 428 13.64 -16.62 -3.56
N LEU A 429 12.32 -16.79 -3.38
CA LEU A 429 11.78 -17.94 -2.66
C LEU A 429 12.08 -19.26 -3.39
N LYS A 430 11.92 -19.29 -4.71
CA LYS A 430 12.23 -20.47 -5.54
C LYS A 430 13.71 -20.85 -5.51
N GLU A 431 14.61 -19.87 -5.57
CA GLU A 431 16.06 -20.12 -5.46
C GLU A 431 16.42 -20.78 -4.11
N HIS A 432 15.73 -20.42 -3.03
CA HIS A 432 15.94 -20.99 -1.70
C HIS A 432 15.28 -22.37 -1.53
N GLU A 433 14.13 -22.61 -2.18
CA GLU A 433 13.50 -23.93 -2.26
C GLU A 433 14.42 -24.94 -2.97
N GLU A 434 15.10 -24.53 -4.04
CA GLU A 434 16.08 -25.37 -4.76
C GLU A 434 17.33 -25.68 -3.93
N SER A 435 17.81 -24.71 -3.13
CA SER A 435 19.00 -24.90 -2.27
C SER A 435 18.70 -25.62 -0.95
N SER A 436 17.42 -25.89 -0.63
CA SER A 436 16.95 -26.40 0.66
C SER A 436 17.32 -25.51 1.87
N GLU A 437 17.61 -24.22 1.63
CA GLU A 437 17.88 -23.24 2.69
C GLU A 437 16.62 -22.43 3.00
N SER A 438 16.27 -22.25 4.28
CA SER A 438 15.09 -21.46 4.65
C SER A 438 15.41 -19.96 4.69
N ILE A 439 14.73 -19.14 3.88
CA ILE A 439 14.77 -17.67 3.99
C ILE A 439 13.70 -17.16 4.97
N THR A 440 14.00 -16.09 5.70
CA THR A 440 12.99 -15.30 6.42
C THR A 440 12.67 -14.05 5.61
N LEU A 441 11.43 -13.90 5.11
CA LEU A 441 11.00 -12.77 4.29
C LEU A 441 11.18 -11.44 5.04
N SER A 442 11.06 -11.41 6.37
CA SER A 442 11.33 -10.21 7.18
C SER A 442 12.78 -9.72 7.12
N GLU A 443 13.72 -10.51 6.62
CA GLU A 443 15.12 -10.09 6.41
C GLU A 443 15.29 -9.32 5.09
N LEU A 444 14.30 -9.35 4.21
CA LEU A 444 14.29 -8.51 3.01
C LEU A 444 14.21 -7.04 3.45
N ASN A 445 15.23 -6.27 3.09
CA ASN A 445 15.34 -4.87 3.48
C ASN A 445 14.84 -3.93 2.38
N GLY A 446 14.33 -2.77 2.80
CA GLY A 446 13.84 -1.73 1.90
C GLY A 446 12.55 -2.14 1.19
N ILE A 447 12.44 -1.81 -0.09
CA ILE A 447 11.19 -1.86 -0.84
C ILE A 447 10.58 -3.28 -0.91
N LEU A 448 11.39 -4.33 -0.92
CA LEU A 448 10.89 -5.71 -0.94
C LEU A 448 10.32 -6.11 0.42
N GLY A 449 10.95 -5.71 1.53
CA GLY A 449 10.41 -5.91 2.87
C GLY A 449 9.08 -5.19 3.07
N ASP A 450 9.01 -3.92 2.64
CA ASP A 450 7.75 -3.16 2.67
C ASP A 450 6.65 -3.83 1.84
N THR A 451 7.02 -4.48 0.73
CA THR A 451 6.08 -5.24 -0.12
C THR A 451 5.61 -6.52 0.56
N VAL A 452 6.48 -7.21 1.30
CA VAL A 452 6.11 -8.39 2.11
C VAL A 452 5.13 -7.98 3.20
N ASP A 453 5.39 -6.90 3.94
CA ASP A 453 4.49 -6.42 5.00
C ASP A 453 3.13 -5.99 4.44
N TYR A 454 3.14 -5.34 3.27
CA TYR A 454 1.94 -5.02 2.52
C TYR A 454 1.15 -6.29 2.16
N LEU A 455 1.80 -7.30 1.57
CA LEU A 455 1.14 -8.56 1.20
C LEU A 455 0.64 -9.35 2.41
N LYS A 456 1.33 -9.31 3.56
CA LYS A 456 0.85 -9.92 4.81
C LYS A 456 -0.47 -9.29 5.24
N SER A 457 -0.54 -7.96 5.24
CA SER A 457 -1.77 -7.24 5.58
C SER A 457 -2.88 -7.58 4.58
N ASP A 458 -2.61 -7.57 3.28
CA ASP A 458 -3.61 -7.89 2.25
C ASP A 458 -4.09 -9.35 2.36
N LEU A 459 -3.19 -10.30 2.64
CA LEU A 459 -3.56 -11.72 2.82
C LEU A 459 -4.50 -11.90 4.03
N TRP A 460 -4.24 -11.22 5.15
CA TRP A 460 -5.11 -11.26 6.32
C TRP A 460 -6.55 -10.83 5.98
N TYR A 461 -6.71 -9.75 5.20
CA TYR A 461 -8.03 -9.32 4.72
C TYR A 461 -8.61 -10.27 3.65
N ALA A 462 -7.76 -10.85 2.79
CA ALA A 462 -8.18 -11.78 1.74
C ALA A 462 -8.82 -13.07 2.30
N ILE A 463 -8.35 -13.55 3.47
CA ILE A 463 -8.96 -14.66 4.22
C ILE A 463 -10.40 -14.31 4.63
N ALA A 464 -10.64 -13.07 5.06
CA ALA A 464 -11.96 -12.64 5.53
C ALA A 464 -12.94 -12.29 4.39
N GLU A 465 -12.45 -11.79 3.26
CA GLU A 465 -13.28 -11.29 2.14
C GLU A 465 -13.41 -12.25 0.95
N HIS A 466 -13.09 -13.54 1.12
CA HIS A 466 -13.20 -14.58 0.08
C HIS A 466 -12.43 -14.27 -1.22
N GLU A 467 -11.27 -13.62 -1.12
CA GLU A 467 -10.36 -13.42 -2.27
C GLU A 467 -9.44 -14.62 -2.50
N LEU A 468 -9.37 -15.52 -1.53
CA LEU A 468 -8.74 -16.83 -1.64
C LEU A 468 -9.72 -17.85 -2.18
N PHE A 469 -9.22 -18.79 -2.97
CA PHE A 469 -9.99 -19.93 -3.44
C PHE A 469 -9.13 -21.17 -3.51
N LEU A 470 -9.77 -22.33 -3.57
CA LEU A 470 -9.10 -23.61 -3.74
C LEU A 470 -9.25 -24.09 -5.19
N MET A 471 -8.16 -24.59 -5.74
CA MET A 471 -8.19 -25.49 -6.89
C MET A 471 -7.98 -26.91 -6.40
N TYR A 472 -8.49 -27.89 -7.12
CA TYR A 472 -8.47 -29.28 -6.73
C TYR A 472 -7.71 -30.08 -7.78
N GLN A 473 -6.63 -30.73 -7.37
CA GLN A 473 -5.86 -31.58 -8.28
C GLN A 473 -6.34 -33.04 -8.13
N PRO A 474 -6.97 -33.63 -9.16
CA PRO A 474 -7.45 -35.00 -9.08
C PRO A 474 -6.33 -36.01 -8.90
N GLN A 475 -6.63 -37.02 -8.09
CA GLN A 475 -5.86 -38.23 -7.87
C GLN A 475 -6.69 -39.40 -8.44
N SER A 476 -6.04 -40.26 -9.22
CA SER A 476 -6.74 -41.33 -9.95
C SER A 476 -6.00 -42.66 -9.85
N TYR A 477 -6.75 -43.74 -9.99
CA TYR A 477 -6.18 -45.06 -10.22
C TYR A 477 -5.69 -45.18 -11.67
N ALA A 478 -4.85 -46.17 -11.95
CA ALA A 478 -4.34 -46.42 -13.31
C ALA A 478 -5.41 -46.84 -14.34
N ASP A 479 -6.65 -47.11 -13.91
CA ASP A 479 -7.81 -47.30 -14.81
C ASP A 479 -8.61 -46.00 -15.01
N ASN A 480 -8.01 -44.86 -14.63
CA ASN A 480 -8.59 -43.52 -14.64
C ASN A 480 -9.78 -43.32 -13.71
N LYS A 481 -10.07 -44.24 -12.77
CA LYS A 481 -11.12 -44.00 -11.78
C LYS A 481 -10.69 -42.96 -10.75
N TYR A 482 -11.60 -42.06 -10.44
CA TYR A 482 -11.39 -41.02 -9.42
C TYR A 482 -11.13 -41.63 -8.03
N PHE A 483 -10.03 -41.24 -7.39
CA PHE A 483 -9.69 -41.62 -6.02
C PHE A 483 -10.04 -40.52 -5.01
N GLY A 484 -9.69 -39.29 -5.34
CA GLY A 484 -9.82 -38.10 -4.50
C GLY A 484 -9.19 -36.89 -5.19
N ALA A 485 -9.10 -35.75 -4.52
CA ALA A 485 -8.36 -34.60 -5.03
C ALA A 485 -7.65 -33.84 -3.92
N GLU A 486 -6.50 -33.26 -4.23
CA GLU A 486 -5.75 -32.39 -3.31
C GLU A 486 -6.21 -30.94 -3.45
N ALA A 487 -6.56 -30.31 -2.32
CA ALA A 487 -6.92 -28.91 -2.25
C ALA A 487 -5.67 -28.02 -2.24
N LEU A 488 -5.57 -27.18 -3.26
CA LEU A 488 -4.44 -26.29 -3.49
C LEU A 488 -4.90 -24.83 -3.45
N ILE A 489 -4.42 -24.10 -2.45
CA ILE A 489 -4.77 -22.70 -2.28
C ILE A 489 -4.26 -21.83 -3.43
N ARG A 490 -5.10 -20.87 -3.84
CA ARG A 490 -4.80 -19.85 -4.84
C ARG A 490 -5.23 -18.49 -4.34
N TRP A 491 -4.44 -17.48 -4.70
CA TRP A 491 -4.73 -16.08 -4.41
C TRP A 491 -4.52 -15.25 -5.67
N ASP A 492 -5.62 -14.74 -6.23
CA ASP A 492 -5.60 -13.83 -7.37
C ASP A 492 -5.62 -12.38 -6.85
N HIS A 493 -4.45 -11.85 -6.52
CA HIS A 493 -4.29 -10.51 -5.97
C HIS A 493 -4.60 -9.44 -7.03
N TYR A 494 -5.42 -8.44 -6.68
CA TYR A 494 -5.95 -7.42 -7.61
C TYR A 494 -4.87 -6.68 -8.44
N ALA A 495 -3.71 -6.43 -7.84
CA ALA A 495 -2.57 -5.77 -8.47
C ALA A 495 -1.45 -6.71 -8.94
N ALA A 496 -1.01 -7.67 -8.10
CA ALA A 496 0.12 -8.55 -8.41
C ALA A 496 -0.24 -9.76 -9.29
N GLY A 497 -1.53 -10.02 -9.51
CA GLY A 497 -2.00 -11.22 -10.20
C GLY A 497 -1.97 -12.45 -9.30
N ARG A 498 -1.85 -13.63 -9.91
CA ARG A 498 -1.81 -14.90 -9.18
C ARG A 498 -0.51 -15.03 -8.38
N ILE A 499 -0.63 -15.07 -7.06
CA ILE A 499 0.50 -15.20 -6.14
C ILE A 499 0.97 -16.66 -6.09
N TYR A 500 2.29 -16.85 -6.09
CA TYR A 500 2.93 -18.15 -5.90
C TYR A 500 2.49 -18.81 -4.58
N PRO A 501 1.92 -20.04 -4.58
CA PRO A 501 1.33 -20.62 -3.38
C PRO A 501 2.27 -20.74 -2.16
N PRO A 502 3.56 -21.13 -2.31
CA PRO A 502 4.50 -21.12 -1.17
C PRO A 502 4.69 -19.73 -0.55
N LEU A 503 4.59 -18.66 -1.33
CA LEU A 503 4.63 -17.31 -0.80
C LEU A 503 3.40 -17.03 0.09
N ILE A 504 2.21 -17.52 -0.26
CA ILE A 504 0.99 -17.40 0.56
C ILE A 504 1.22 -18.02 1.95
N ILE A 505 1.71 -19.27 1.99
CA ILE A 505 1.97 -19.99 3.25
C ILE A 505 3.05 -19.26 4.07
N LYS A 506 4.12 -18.81 3.42
CA LYS A 506 5.22 -18.09 4.08
C LYS A 506 4.77 -16.75 4.66
N LEU A 507 3.93 -15.99 3.95
CA LEU A 507 3.35 -14.75 4.43
C LEU A 507 2.49 -14.99 5.68
N ALA A 508 1.61 -15.99 5.68
CA ALA A 508 0.77 -16.31 6.83
C ALA A 508 1.59 -16.79 8.04
N LYS A 509 2.61 -17.62 7.80
CA LYS A 509 3.53 -18.11 8.85
C LYS A 509 4.27 -16.97 9.55
N GLU A 510 4.85 -16.05 8.78
CA GLU A 510 5.54 -14.89 9.36
C GLU A 510 4.62 -13.79 9.87
N GLY A 511 3.39 -13.73 9.36
CA GLY A 511 2.34 -12.85 9.87
C GLY A 511 1.73 -13.32 11.19
N GLY A 512 1.96 -14.59 11.56
CA GLY A 512 1.42 -15.19 12.78
C GLY A 512 -0.06 -15.58 12.68
N PHE A 513 -0.57 -15.79 11.46
CA PHE A 513 -1.97 -16.14 11.20
C PHE A 513 -2.14 -17.36 10.27
N LEU A 514 -1.15 -18.25 10.29
CA LEU A 514 -1.21 -19.52 9.57
C LEU A 514 -2.39 -20.41 10.00
N PRO A 515 -2.74 -20.53 11.30
CA PRO A 515 -3.91 -21.32 11.72
C PRO A 515 -5.23 -20.81 11.12
N GLU A 516 -5.39 -19.50 10.93
CA GLU A 516 -6.55 -18.90 10.29
C GLU A 516 -6.63 -19.23 8.80
N LEU A 517 -5.49 -19.22 8.10
CA LEU A 517 -5.39 -19.63 6.70
C LEU A 517 -5.76 -21.11 6.53
N GLU A 518 -5.21 -21.98 7.37
CA GLU A 518 -5.49 -23.42 7.29
C GLU A 518 -6.92 -23.77 7.73
N ARG A 519 -7.48 -23.04 8.70
CA ARG A 519 -8.91 -23.11 9.03
C ARG A 519 -9.78 -22.81 7.80
N PHE A 520 -9.42 -21.79 7.02
CA PHE A 520 -10.09 -21.51 5.75
C PHE A 520 -9.97 -22.69 4.77
N ILE A 521 -8.77 -23.26 4.59
CA ILE A 521 -8.55 -24.41 3.69
C ILE A 521 -9.40 -25.62 4.11
N LEU A 522 -9.41 -25.96 5.40
CA LEU A 522 -10.22 -27.07 5.93
C LEU A 522 -11.71 -26.85 5.70
N ARG A 523 -12.19 -25.63 5.97
CA ARG A 523 -13.60 -25.25 5.83
C ARG A 523 -14.06 -25.30 4.37
N GLU A 524 -13.28 -24.75 3.44
CA GLU A 524 -13.62 -24.78 2.01
C GLU A 524 -13.48 -26.18 1.39
N SER A 525 -12.54 -26.99 1.88
CA SER A 525 -12.44 -28.41 1.51
C SER A 525 -13.68 -29.17 1.96
N ALA A 526 -14.12 -28.97 3.21
CA ALA A 526 -15.34 -29.58 3.74
C ALA A 526 -16.62 -29.13 3.01
N ASN A 527 -16.70 -27.84 2.67
CA ASN A 527 -17.76 -27.30 1.81
C ASN A 527 -17.83 -28.03 0.46
N THR A 528 -16.67 -28.21 -0.18
CA THR A 528 -16.57 -28.89 -1.48
C THR A 528 -17.00 -30.35 -1.39
N ILE A 529 -16.58 -31.07 -0.36
CA ILE A 529 -17.02 -32.44 -0.09
C ILE A 529 -18.56 -32.49 0.04
N SER A 530 -19.14 -31.56 0.80
CA SER A 530 -20.60 -31.48 1.00
C SER A 530 -21.35 -31.21 -0.32
N GLN A 531 -20.81 -30.32 -1.15
CA GLN A 531 -21.39 -30.03 -2.48
C GLN A 531 -21.31 -31.23 -3.41
N ILE A 532 -20.21 -32.00 -3.41
CA ILE A 532 -20.09 -33.25 -4.17
C ILE A 532 -21.10 -34.29 -3.65
N ASN A 533 -21.20 -34.47 -2.34
CA ASN A 533 -22.13 -35.41 -1.70
C ASN A 533 -23.60 -35.10 -2.04
N ALA A 534 -23.97 -33.82 -2.14
CA ALA A 534 -25.31 -33.40 -2.51
C ALA A 534 -25.75 -33.87 -3.91
N LEU A 535 -24.80 -34.17 -4.81
CA LEU A 535 -25.08 -34.66 -6.16
C LEU A 535 -25.53 -36.13 -6.20
N ASN A 536 -25.34 -36.89 -5.10
CA ASN A 536 -25.72 -38.31 -4.98
C ASN A 536 -25.22 -39.18 -6.16
N LEU A 537 -23.98 -38.94 -6.60
CA LEU A 537 -23.39 -39.70 -7.70
C LEU A 537 -23.09 -41.16 -7.25
N PRO A 538 -23.54 -42.17 -8.00
CA PRO A 538 -23.30 -43.57 -7.65
C PRO A 538 -21.80 -43.91 -7.75
N ASN A 539 -21.29 -44.68 -6.78
CA ASN A 539 -19.91 -45.15 -6.73
C ASN A 539 -18.83 -44.04 -6.71
N VAL A 540 -19.20 -42.81 -6.34
CA VAL A 540 -18.26 -41.67 -6.25
C VAL A 540 -17.76 -41.50 -4.82
N ARG A 541 -16.44 -41.34 -4.68
CA ARG A 541 -15.83 -40.87 -3.43
C ARG A 541 -15.76 -39.35 -3.49
N SER A 542 -16.19 -38.66 -2.45
CA SER A 542 -16.07 -37.21 -2.31
C SER A 542 -14.76 -36.80 -1.63
N LYS A 543 -13.72 -37.63 -1.70
CA LYS A 543 -12.48 -37.44 -0.94
C LYS A 543 -11.74 -36.18 -1.39
N ILE A 544 -11.42 -35.30 -0.45
CA ILE A 544 -10.56 -34.12 -0.63
C ILE A 544 -9.46 -34.13 0.44
N SER A 545 -8.21 -33.94 0.03
CA SER A 545 -7.07 -33.76 0.94
C SER A 545 -6.75 -32.30 1.15
N ALA A 546 -6.49 -31.89 2.39
CA ALA A 546 -6.04 -30.55 2.74
C ALA A 546 -4.64 -30.59 3.38
N ASN A 547 -3.73 -29.76 2.89
CA ASN A 547 -2.39 -29.59 3.46
C ASN A 547 -2.43 -28.80 4.77
N ILE A 548 -1.81 -29.33 5.81
CA ILE A 548 -1.73 -28.75 7.15
C ILE A 548 -0.29 -28.78 7.63
N THR A 549 0.16 -27.66 8.20
CA THR A 549 1.51 -27.60 8.77
C THR A 549 1.59 -28.22 10.16
N GLY A 550 2.75 -28.79 10.50
CA GLY A 550 3.05 -29.33 11.82
C GLY A 550 2.83 -28.33 12.97
N ASN A 551 3.07 -27.04 12.72
CA ASN A 551 2.80 -25.97 13.69
C ASN A 551 1.30 -25.87 14.04
N SER A 552 0.43 -25.95 13.03
CA SER A 552 -1.01 -25.91 13.28
C SER A 552 -1.52 -27.21 13.87
N ALA A 553 -0.95 -28.36 13.49
CA ALA A 553 -1.25 -29.63 14.15
C ALA A 553 -0.81 -29.65 15.64
N ASP A 554 0.12 -28.77 16.03
CA ASP A 554 0.53 -28.57 17.43
C ASP A 554 -0.30 -27.51 18.16
N ASP A 555 -1.24 -26.83 17.49
CA ASP A 555 -2.13 -25.84 18.10
C ASP A 555 -3.19 -26.52 18.99
N GLU A 556 -3.50 -25.91 20.14
CA GLU A 556 -4.48 -26.46 21.09
C GLU A 556 -5.90 -26.53 20.53
N HIS A 557 -6.24 -25.69 19.55
CA HIS A 557 -7.54 -25.67 18.90
C HIS A 557 -7.59 -26.45 17.59
N PHE A 558 -6.54 -27.18 17.22
CA PHE A 558 -6.51 -27.95 15.97
C PHE A 558 -7.67 -28.95 15.86
N VAL A 559 -7.86 -29.76 16.91
CA VAL A 559 -8.90 -30.80 16.97
C VAL A 559 -10.30 -30.16 16.84
N ASP A 560 -10.55 -29.08 17.58
CA ASP A 560 -11.81 -28.34 17.51
C ASP A 560 -12.04 -27.72 16.12
N THR A 561 -10.97 -27.28 15.47
CA THR A 561 -11.02 -26.66 14.14
C THR A 561 -11.41 -27.65 13.07
N VAL A 562 -10.80 -28.83 13.06
CA VAL A 562 -11.15 -29.92 12.12
C VAL A 562 -12.57 -30.38 12.37
N LYS A 563 -12.95 -30.59 13.64
CA LYS A 563 -14.31 -30.99 14.02
C LYS A 563 -15.35 -29.96 13.58
N ALA A 564 -15.09 -28.67 13.79
CA ALA A 564 -16.01 -27.61 13.38
C ALA A 564 -16.26 -27.62 11.86
N ALA A 565 -15.23 -27.84 11.04
CA ALA A 565 -15.39 -27.93 9.59
C ALA A 565 -16.28 -29.12 9.16
N VAL A 566 -16.12 -30.28 9.81
CA VAL A 566 -16.96 -31.46 9.57
C VAL A 566 -18.41 -31.22 10.01
N ASP A 567 -18.59 -30.70 11.22
CA ASP A 567 -19.91 -30.47 11.83
C ASP A 567 -20.71 -29.39 11.07
N GLU A 568 -20.04 -28.33 10.59
CA GLU A 568 -20.65 -27.25 9.81
C GLU A 568 -21.29 -27.77 8.51
N TYR A 569 -20.57 -28.62 7.78
CA TYR A 569 -21.00 -29.11 6.46
C TYR A 569 -21.59 -30.53 6.46
N LYS A 570 -21.64 -31.18 7.63
CA LYS A 570 -22.22 -32.51 7.85
C LYS A 570 -21.64 -33.58 6.91
N ILE A 571 -20.33 -33.58 6.76
CA ILE A 571 -19.61 -34.55 5.94
C ILE A 571 -19.15 -35.75 6.77
N ASP A 572 -18.81 -36.87 6.12
CA ASP A 572 -18.14 -37.98 6.80
C ASP A 572 -16.66 -37.60 7.02
N PRO A 573 -16.13 -37.69 8.27
CA PRO A 573 -14.72 -37.40 8.56
C PRO A 573 -13.72 -38.07 7.62
N LYS A 574 -14.02 -39.28 7.12
CA LYS A 574 -13.13 -40.02 6.22
C LYS A 574 -12.91 -39.36 4.86
N ASP A 575 -13.83 -38.48 4.45
CA ASP A 575 -13.78 -37.81 3.15
C ASP A 575 -12.87 -36.58 3.19
N LEU A 576 -12.65 -35.98 4.37
CA LEU A 576 -11.69 -34.90 4.58
C LEU A 576 -10.36 -35.49 5.06
N CYS A 577 -9.43 -35.67 4.12
CA CYS A 577 -8.08 -36.16 4.38
C CYS A 577 -7.15 -34.98 4.74
N ILE A 578 -6.14 -35.26 5.56
CA ILE A 578 -5.15 -34.26 5.97
C ILE A 578 -3.77 -34.72 5.52
N GLU A 579 -3.06 -33.83 4.83
CA GLU A 579 -1.70 -34.04 4.34
C GLU A 579 -0.71 -33.24 5.20
N ILE A 580 0.38 -33.89 5.61
CA ILE A 580 1.46 -33.30 6.41
C ILE A 580 2.79 -33.73 5.80
N THR A 581 3.71 -32.80 5.62
CA THR A 581 5.02 -33.11 5.03
C THR A 581 5.84 -34.06 5.92
N GLU A 582 6.73 -34.85 5.31
CA GLU A 582 7.65 -35.74 6.03
C GLU A 582 8.50 -34.95 7.05
N GLN A 583 9.02 -33.79 6.66
CA GLN A 583 9.87 -32.97 7.52
C GLN A 583 9.14 -32.51 8.80
N GLU A 584 7.91 -32.03 8.65
CA GLU A 584 7.11 -31.59 9.79
C GLU A 584 6.74 -32.76 10.70
N THR A 585 6.44 -33.92 10.11
CA THR A 585 6.21 -35.16 10.87
C THR A 585 7.44 -35.53 11.70
N ILE A 586 8.63 -35.51 11.11
CA ILE A 586 9.89 -35.85 11.82
C ILE A 586 10.17 -34.87 12.96
N SER A 587 9.90 -33.58 12.75
CA SER A 587 10.10 -32.53 13.75
C SER A 587 8.95 -32.39 14.75
N GLY A 588 7.89 -33.20 14.62
CA GLY A 588 6.66 -33.08 15.39
C GLY A 588 6.83 -33.31 16.89
N SER A 589 6.09 -32.55 17.69
CA SER A 589 6.03 -32.69 19.14
C SER A 589 5.14 -33.88 19.57
N ASP A 590 5.29 -34.36 20.80
CA ASP A 590 4.38 -35.39 21.35
C ASP A 590 2.92 -34.92 21.34
N ALA A 591 2.69 -33.62 21.59
CA ALA A 591 1.37 -33.01 21.59
C ALA A 591 0.74 -32.98 20.19
N MET A 592 1.53 -32.72 19.14
CA MET A 592 1.09 -32.88 17.75
C MET A 592 0.58 -34.29 17.51
N TYR A 593 1.36 -35.33 17.86
CA TYR A 593 0.96 -36.72 17.65
C TYR A 593 -0.26 -37.15 18.47
N GLU A 594 -0.45 -36.61 19.67
CA GLU A 594 -1.68 -36.80 20.45
C GLU A 594 -2.91 -36.25 19.73
N ARG A 595 -2.82 -35.02 19.22
CA ARG A 595 -3.93 -34.38 18.47
C ARG A 595 -4.22 -35.09 17.15
N LEU A 596 -3.18 -35.49 16.40
CA LEU A 596 -3.37 -36.30 15.18
C LEU A 596 -4.06 -37.63 15.50
N ARG A 597 -3.73 -38.29 16.62
CA ARG A 597 -4.43 -39.50 17.08
C ARG A 597 -5.90 -39.24 17.40
N GLU A 598 -6.21 -38.10 18.02
CA GLU A 598 -7.60 -37.73 18.30
C GLU A 598 -8.40 -37.52 17.01
N VAL A 599 -7.85 -36.75 16.07
CA VAL A 599 -8.49 -36.50 14.77
C VAL A 599 -8.61 -37.79 13.95
N HIS A 600 -7.61 -38.66 13.96
CA HIS A 600 -7.68 -39.98 13.30
C HIS A 600 -8.78 -40.87 13.92
N LYS A 601 -8.95 -40.85 15.26
CA LYS A 601 -10.04 -41.57 15.94
C LYS A 601 -11.43 -41.05 15.56
N MET A 602 -11.55 -39.79 15.13
CA MET A 602 -12.80 -39.24 14.60
C MET A 602 -13.14 -39.80 13.21
N GLY A 603 -12.18 -40.44 12.53
CA GLY A 603 -12.36 -41.09 11.23
C GLY A 603 -11.61 -40.44 10.07
N HIS A 604 -10.94 -39.31 10.31
CA HIS A 604 -10.09 -38.65 9.32
C HIS A 604 -8.93 -39.53 8.88
N LYS A 605 -8.48 -39.31 7.65
CA LYS A 605 -7.36 -40.02 7.05
C LYS A 605 -6.16 -39.11 6.91
N PHE A 606 -4.97 -39.63 7.24
CA PHE A 606 -3.73 -38.86 7.18
C PHE A 606 -2.79 -39.39 6.11
N PHE A 607 -2.23 -38.48 5.32
CA PHE A 607 -1.24 -38.76 4.28
C PHE A 607 0.05 -38.01 4.59
N ILE A 608 1.17 -38.67 4.35
CA ILE A 608 2.49 -38.04 4.45
C ILE A 608 2.90 -37.54 3.08
N ASP A 609 3.18 -36.25 2.99
CA ASP A 609 3.59 -35.60 1.75
C ASP A 609 5.12 -35.47 1.63
N ASP A 610 5.61 -35.31 0.40
CA ASP A 610 7.05 -35.19 0.08
C ASP A 610 7.95 -36.33 0.62
N PHE A 611 7.43 -37.56 0.67
CA PHE A 611 8.17 -38.68 1.24
C PHE A 611 9.38 -39.05 0.37
N GLY A 612 10.57 -39.06 0.96
CA GLY A 612 11.81 -39.51 0.33
C GLY A 612 12.89 -38.43 0.10
N MET A 613 12.67 -37.18 0.52
CA MET A 613 13.62 -36.07 0.33
C MET A 613 14.94 -36.12 1.12
N GLY A 614 15.25 -37.21 1.84
CA GLY A 614 16.57 -37.43 2.46
C GLY A 614 16.62 -37.57 3.98
N HIS A 615 15.47 -37.69 4.66
CA HIS A 615 15.38 -37.86 6.11
C HIS A 615 14.57 -39.10 6.50
N THR A 616 15.03 -40.30 6.15
CA THR A 616 14.25 -41.53 6.38
C THR A 616 14.26 -41.95 7.87
N SER A 617 13.31 -41.44 8.66
CA SER A 617 13.00 -41.99 9.98
C SER A 617 11.62 -42.66 9.95
N VAL A 618 11.59 -43.95 9.56
CA VAL A 618 10.37 -44.79 9.47
C VAL A 618 9.62 -44.96 10.81
N ASN A 619 10.14 -44.39 11.89
CA ASN A 619 9.58 -44.56 13.24
C ASN A 619 8.19 -43.94 13.39
N TYR A 620 7.89 -42.82 12.73
CA TYR A 620 6.56 -42.20 12.83
C TYR A 620 5.47 -43.04 12.16
N LEU A 621 5.79 -43.79 11.10
CA LEU A 621 4.84 -44.70 10.43
C LEU A 621 4.36 -45.83 11.35
N LYS A 622 5.18 -46.23 12.33
CA LYS A 622 4.83 -47.27 13.31
C LYS A 622 3.76 -46.82 14.30
N LEU A 623 3.46 -45.52 14.39
CA LEU A 623 2.47 -44.99 15.31
C LEU A 623 1.03 -45.31 14.90
N GLY A 624 0.81 -45.78 13.66
CA GLY A 624 -0.51 -46.18 13.15
C GLY A 624 -1.50 -45.02 13.02
N ILE A 625 -0.99 -43.81 12.76
CA ILE A 625 -1.78 -42.57 12.60
C ILE A 625 -2.02 -42.25 11.12
N PHE A 626 -1.10 -42.66 10.25
CA PHE A 626 -1.12 -42.38 8.82
C PHE A 626 -1.74 -43.54 8.05
N ASP A 627 -2.48 -43.21 6.99
CA ASP A 627 -3.18 -44.14 6.10
C ASP A 627 -2.53 -44.22 4.71
N GLY A 628 -1.64 -43.28 4.37
CA GLY A 628 -0.95 -43.27 3.10
C GLY A 628 0.28 -42.38 3.05
N VAL A 629 1.03 -42.54 1.97
CA VAL A 629 2.29 -41.86 1.68
C VAL A 629 2.25 -41.36 0.24
N LYS A 630 2.64 -40.11 0.01
CA LYS A 630 2.81 -39.48 -1.29
C LYS A 630 4.31 -39.38 -1.60
N LEU A 631 4.73 -39.96 -2.71
CA LEU A 631 6.12 -39.94 -3.17
C LEU A 631 6.45 -38.58 -3.78
N ASP A 632 7.56 -38.00 -3.33
CA ASP A 632 8.07 -36.74 -3.86
C ASP A 632 8.36 -36.80 -5.37
N GLY A 633 8.05 -35.69 -6.04
CA GLY A 633 8.21 -35.52 -7.47
C GLY A 633 9.63 -35.71 -8.01
N LYS A 634 10.67 -35.47 -7.21
CA LYS A 634 12.06 -35.65 -7.67
C LYS A 634 12.37 -37.13 -7.90
N ILE A 635 11.87 -38.01 -7.03
CA ILE A 635 12.09 -39.46 -7.13
C ILE A 635 11.17 -40.06 -8.21
N THR A 636 9.90 -39.66 -8.27
CA THR A 636 8.97 -40.19 -9.28
C THR A 636 9.35 -39.82 -10.70
N LYS A 637 9.92 -38.62 -10.94
CA LYS A 637 10.45 -38.22 -12.26
C LYS A 637 11.66 -39.05 -12.69
N GLY A 638 12.48 -39.48 -11.74
CA GLY A 638 13.67 -40.28 -12.01
C GLY A 638 13.38 -41.76 -12.30
N VAL A 639 12.14 -42.24 -12.06
CA VAL A 639 11.78 -43.66 -12.15
C VAL A 639 12.13 -44.32 -13.48
N ILE A 640 12.07 -43.60 -14.61
CA ILE A 640 12.40 -44.16 -15.93
C ILE A 640 13.92 -44.27 -16.11
N THR A 641 14.71 -43.31 -15.61
CA THR A 641 16.13 -43.17 -15.97
C THR A 641 17.11 -43.57 -14.87
N ASN A 642 16.66 -43.65 -13.61
CA ASN A 642 17.52 -43.85 -12.46
C ASN A 642 17.14 -45.14 -11.71
N GLU A 643 18.07 -46.10 -11.65
CA GLU A 643 17.87 -47.36 -10.93
C GLU A 643 17.81 -47.20 -9.40
N GLU A 644 18.47 -46.17 -8.85
CA GLU A 644 18.40 -45.87 -7.42
C GLU A 644 16.98 -45.44 -7.03
N ASP A 645 16.37 -44.54 -7.82
CA ASP A 645 14.99 -44.10 -7.60
C ASP A 645 14.00 -45.27 -7.67
N ARG A 646 14.16 -46.19 -8.64
CA ARG A 646 13.35 -47.42 -8.71
C ARG A 646 13.50 -48.29 -7.47
N SER A 647 14.73 -48.43 -6.97
CA SER A 647 15.04 -49.24 -5.79
C SER A 647 14.44 -48.62 -4.53
N ILE A 648 14.46 -47.28 -4.42
CA ILE A 648 13.81 -46.54 -3.33
C ILE A 648 12.29 -46.74 -3.42
N ILE A 649 11.67 -46.48 -4.58
CA ILE A 649 10.22 -46.61 -4.78
C ILE A 649 9.74 -48.02 -4.44
N SER A 650 10.41 -49.07 -4.93
CA SER A 650 10.03 -50.46 -4.61
C SER A 650 10.15 -50.79 -3.12
N SER A 651 11.16 -50.25 -2.43
CA SER A 651 11.32 -50.42 -0.99
C SER A 651 10.19 -49.73 -0.21
N VAL A 652 9.80 -48.53 -0.63
CA VAL A 652 8.69 -47.77 -0.05
C VAL A 652 7.36 -48.48 -0.31
N ALA A 653 7.13 -48.98 -1.53
CA ALA A 653 5.94 -49.74 -1.88
C ALA A 653 5.79 -51.01 -1.05
N MET A 654 6.86 -51.79 -0.90
CA MET A 654 6.85 -52.98 -0.03
C MET A 654 6.54 -52.62 1.43
N MET A 655 7.09 -51.50 1.94
CA MET A 655 6.79 -51.02 3.28
C MET A 655 5.31 -50.63 3.43
N CYS A 656 4.78 -49.88 2.46
CA CYS A 656 3.37 -49.47 2.45
C CYS A 656 2.45 -50.69 2.41
N GLU A 657 2.75 -51.70 1.59
CA GLU A 657 2.01 -52.96 1.55
C GLU A 657 2.00 -53.66 2.93
N LYS A 658 3.15 -53.74 3.62
CA LYS A 658 3.24 -54.38 4.96
C LYS A 658 2.53 -53.61 6.05
N LEU A 659 2.43 -52.29 5.93
CA LEU A 659 1.75 -51.42 6.88
C LEU A 659 0.30 -51.12 6.48
N ASN A 660 -0.17 -51.66 5.34
CA ASN A 660 -1.48 -51.39 4.76
C ASN A 660 -1.73 -49.88 4.54
N LEU A 661 -0.73 -49.20 3.99
CA LEU A 661 -0.75 -47.78 3.63
C LEU A 661 -0.96 -47.62 2.12
N THR A 662 -1.77 -46.64 1.72
CA THR A 662 -1.92 -46.28 0.31
C THR A 662 -0.66 -45.56 -0.18
N LEU A 663 -0.08 -46.00 -1.29
CA LEU A 663 1.04 -45.32 -1.94
C LEU A 663 0.56 -44.49 -3.13
N VAL A 664 0.78 -43.18 -3.07
CA VAL A 664 0.45 -42.21 -4.11
C VAL A 664 1.74 -41.77 -4.79
N ALA A 665 1.79 -41.81 -6.12
CA ALA A 665 2.91 -41.28 -6.90
C ALA A 665 2.54 -39.91 -7.49
N GLU A 666 3.35 -38.89 -7.20
CA GLU A 666 3.16 -37.54 -7.72
C GLU A 666 3.95 -37.26 -9.00
N PHE A 667 3.64 -36.15 -9.67
CA PHE A 667 4.30 -35.69 -10.90
C PHE A 667 4.32 -36.74 -12.03
N VAL A 668 3.23 -37.50 -12.15
CA VAL A 668 3.05 -38.49 -13.24
C VAL A 668 2.61 -37.77 -14.52
N THR A 669 3.45 -37.76 -15.56
CA THR A 669 3.20 -36.98 -16.79
C THR A 669 3.02 -37.82 -18.05
N ASP A 670 3.39 -39.09 -18.03
CA ASP A 670 3.28 -39.98 -19.19
C ASP A 670 2.93 -41.42 -18.80
N ASN A 671 2.39 -42.17 -19.78
CA ASN A 671 1.91 -43.55 -19.57
C ASN A 671 3.04 -44.55 -19.26
N GLU A 672 4.28 -44.30 -19.69
CA GLU A 672 5.41 -45.20 -19.43
C GLU A 672 5.82 -45.10 -17.95
N GLN A 673 5.87 -43.87 -17.44
CA GLN A 673 6.10 -43.57 -16.03
C GLN A 673 5.03 -44.22 -15.14
N GLU A 674 3.74 -44.01 -15.45
CA GLU A 674 2.63 -44.61 -14.70
C GLU A 674 2.71 -46.13 -14.67
N LYS A 675 2.94 -46.76 -15.83
CA LYS A 675 3.05 -48.22 -15.94
C LYS A 675 4.17 -48.75 -15.04
N LEU A 676 5.34 -48.13 -15.07
CA LEU A 676 6.48 -48.56 -14.26
C LEU A 676 6.23 -48.35 -12.76
N LEU A 677 5.67 -47.20 -12.38
CA LEU A 677 5.30 -46.92 -10.99
C LEU A 677 4.27 -47.93 -10.47
N LYS A 678 3.30 -48.31 -11.30
CA LYS A 678 2.31 -49.36 -11.00
C LYS A 678 2.97 -50.73 -10.82
N GLU A 679 3.91 -51.10 -11.68
CA GLU A 679 4.68 -52.34 -11.55
C GLU A 679 5.53 -52.37 -10.26
N LEU A 680 6.00 -51.21 -9.81
CA LEU A 680 6.73 -51.05 -8.54
C LEU A 680 5.82 -51.04 -7.30
N GLY A 681 4.49 -51.02 -7.47
CA GLY A 681 3.51 -51.10 -6.38
C GLY A 681 2.82 -49.79 -6.00
N CYS A 682 2.90 -48.74 -6.82
CA CYS A 682 2.09 -47.54 -6.62
C CYS A 682 0.63 -47.82 -7.02
N GLU A 683 -0.32 -47.34 -6.22
CA GLU A 683 -1.75 -47.60 -6.42
C GLU A 683 -2.49 -46.40 -7.04
N VAL A 684 -2.11 -45.20 -6.60
CA VAL A 684 -2.77 -43.93 -6.94
C VAL A 684 -1.74 -43.00 -7.59
N PHE A 685 -2.20 -42.22 -8.57
CA PHE A 685 -1.34 -41.37 -9.38
C PHE A 685 -1.90 -39.94 -9.41
N GLN A 686 -0.99 -38.97 -9.29
CA GLN A 686 -1.28 -37.54 -9.35
C GLN A 686 -0.30 -36.88 -10.30
N GLY A 687 -0.79 -36.14 -11.29
CA GLY A 687 0.07 -35.42 -12.22
C GLY A 687 -0.60 -35.07 -13.54
N GLY A 688 0.16 -34.41 -14.41
CA GLY A 688 -0.32 -33.87 -15.69
C GLY A 688 -0.83 -34.92 -16.68
N LEU A 689 -0.54 -36.22 -16.48
CA LEU A 689 -1.12 -37.32 -17.26
C LEU A 689 -2.64 -37.39 -17.10
N HIS A 690 -3.13 -37.21 -15.87
CA HIS A 690 -4.57 -37.28 -15.57
C HIS A 690 -5.23 -35.91 -15.67
N SER A 691 -4.77 -34.96 -14.86
CA SER A 691 -5.24 -33.58 -14.89
C SER A 691 -4.32 -32.66 -14.09
N GLY A 692 -4.29 -31.38 -14.46
CA GLY A 692 -3.78 -30.32 -13.59
C GLY A 692 -4.77 -29.97 -12.48
N PRO A 693 -4.44 -29.00 -11.62
CA PRO A 693 -5.40 -28.44 -10.68
C PRO A 693 -6.61 -27.83 -11.42
N LEU A 694 -7.81 -28.13 -10.95
CA LEU A 694 -9.10 -27.74 -11.53
C LEU A 694 -9.85 -26.79 -10.59
N VAL A 695 -10.66 -25.88 -11.13
CA VAL A 695 -11.68 -25.19 -10.31
C VAL A 695 -12.82 -26.16 -9.99
N PHE A 696 -13.69 -25.79 -9.04
CA PHE A 696 -14.77 -26.67 -8.59
C PHE A 696 -15.65 -27.20 -9.72
N ASP A 697 -16.10 -26.34 -10.64
CA ASP A 697 -16.96 -26.76 -11.75
C ASP A 697 -16.29 -27.80 -12.66
N ASP A 698 -15.00 -27.60 -12.96
CA ASP A 698 -14.20 -28.52 -13.78
C ASP A 698 -13.91 -29.83 -13.03
N LEU A 699 -13.70 -29.78 -11.70
CA LEU A 699 -13.56 -30.97 -10.87
C LEU A 699 -14.85 -31.82 -10.93
N LEU A 700 -16.02 -31.19 -10.87
CA LEU A 700 -17.29 -31.91 -10.97
C LEU A 700 -17.46 -32.63 -12.31
N GLU A 701 -17.03 -31.99 -13.40
CA GLU A 701 -17.03 -32.63 -14.73
C GLU A 701 -16.07 -33.81 -14.77
N TYR A 702 -14.84 -33.61 -14.27
CA TYR A 702 -13.83 -34.67 -14.16
C TYR A 702 -14.38 -35.87 -13.37
N ILE A 703 -14.95 -35.64 -12.19
CA ILE A 703 -15.53 -36.70 -11.35
C ILE A 703 -16.61 -37.46 -12.12
N LYS A 704 -17.53 -36.79 -12.82
CA LYS A 704 -18.63 -37.46 -13.55
C LYS A 704 -18.09 -38.36 -14.66
N GLU A 705 -17.13 -37.88 -15.44
CA GLU A 705 -16.53 -38.66 -16.53
C GLU A 705 -15.78 -39.89 -16.01
N HIS A 706 -15.07 -39.73 -14.89
CA HIS A 706 -14.15 -40.73 -14.34
C HIS A 706 -14.78 -41.63 -13.26
N SER A 707 -16.09 -41.48 -13.04
CA SER A 707 -16.91 -42.33 -12.15
C SER A 707 -17.84 -43.27 -12.91
N LEU A 708 -18.13 -42.97 -14.19
CA LEU A 708 -18.99 -43.77 -15.04
C LEU A 708 -18.20 -44.96 -15.63
N SER A 709 -18.05 -46.03 -14.85
CA SER A 709 -17.71 -47.34 -15.41
C SER A 709 -18.42 -48.48 -14.69
N ASP A 710 -19.70 -48.64 -15.01
CA ASP A 710 -20.29 -49.94 -15.26
C ASP A 710 -21.17 -49.79 -16.51
N GLY A 711 -20.87 -50.57 -17.54
CA GLY A 711 -21.53 -50.46 -18.85
C GLY A 711 -23.05 -50.67 -18.78
N ILE A 712 -23.74 -50.02 -19.71
CA ILE A 712 -24.96 -50.59 -20.31
C ILE A 712 -24.54 -51.70 -21.27
#